data_AF-A0A9D8DU44-F1
#
_entry.id   AF-A0A9D8DU44-F1
#
_cell.length_a   1.000
_cell.length_b   1.000
_cell.length_c   1.000
_cell.angle_alpha   90.00
_cell.angle_beta   90.00
_cell.angle_gamma   90.00
#
_symmetry.space_group_name_H-M   'P 1'
#
loop_
_entity.id
_entity.type
_entity.pdbx_description
1 polymer ?
#
loop_
_entity_poly.entity_id
_entity_poly.type
_entity_poly.pdbx_seq_one_letter_code
_entity_poly.pdbx_strand_id
1 'polypeptide(L)'
;MSSVRSSGRVIGTVVTAALLASIAVTASPRAPRAAAQTTPSTAVPEVDTSGAIPFADGEVLVKYRSNRSEVTKEQVRSSVGATGATTVSPQATDVEKLELPAEVSVAEAVATLRTDPNVAAVEPNYRYERFVTSNDNRFGDLWGMQGTTSSPANTYGSRAADAWAAGRTGSSSVHVVVIDEGIDVGHPDLAANIWTNPYEIAGNGIDDDNNGYIDDVNGWDFAQDDNVVTATGDSHGTHVAGTIGAVGGNEIGVAGVSWDVTLISARFLGSGPYGGWTTSAIAAIDYATDLKVRHGINIVATNNSWGGGGYSSLLLDAIERGGDAGILFVAAAGNGGEDGVGDDNDTQIADTATSNPPYPANYTCTRGGTRSYDCVIAVAALKSNGTRDSYSNYGATTVDLGAPGTSIVSTVDRSTGSEYATKIGTSMATPHVTGAIALCASLGTSIGPSAVRSLLMSTTVATPSLSGITVTGGRLDVGAFTSQCAAVPPTPYTCSAATYAWDDIVGTGTQRVLADDAAVEVPVGFTFSFYGVNRSTAWVGSNGLLGLAEAPFPAAFTAGNDPVPSPSPANGAAFAYWDDLDPSVGGSVWTRTLGSAPNRRFVTTWSDVPRWVQSGPASGGVTFQAVIWESTGALTFRYQDTAFSDGSYPTTYDNGASATIGVEAPSGTVGTQVSFNTATRAASTAVTCGTTLPPTITTTSVPSASRGVAYSTTLVASDGVAPVVWSIPSGTLPAGLSLSTTGVLAGTPTTPGTTTVTVAATDAIERYDEQVLSITVNPLFGIVQSSLPTATRNSAYTTTLTTLDGTTPVSWAVIGGALPAGLTLATNGTISGTPTSAGSSSVTIRATDAAAATASRTFSLTVALDGTPASRYITSTYQLFVGRPATTAEVSTWSPTVQAGNRYPLTSALAVSDGWAGYEIDQLYQIVLGRGADPSGRAYWVSQVAAGVRLETIATFYYGGPEYYSANGSTPAGYVTALYEDILRRQPDQSGLNFWVGMLNSGALDRYGVAASFYASIESRRDRVNRLYLRILGRGPDPGGWDYWAGQLLTTGDVALAVLLAGSDEYYTRTANGG
;
A
#
# COMPACT_ATOMS: atom_id res chain seq x y z
N MET A 1 -14.56 22.44 71.90
CA MET A 1 -13.55 23.21 72.66
C MET A 1 -13.37 24.56 71.96
N SER A 2 -13.64 25.64 72.71
CA SER A 2 -13.27 27.07 72.53
C SER A 2 -13.62 27.78 71.20
N SER A 3 -14.10 29.02 71.13
CA SER A 3 -14.57 30.03 72.09
C SER A 3 -14.85 31.31 71.27
N VAL A 4 -16.10 31.82 71.29
CA VAL A 4 -16.49 33.22 71.58
C VAL A 4 -15.82 34.39 70.81
N ARG A 5 -16.60 35.18 70.05
CA ARG A 5 -17.09 36.53 70.46
C ARG A 5 -17.98 37.21 69.42
N SER A 6 -19.16 37.58 69.88
CA SER A 6 -20.15 38.51 69.32
C SER A 6 -19.77 39.97 69.53
N SER A 7 -20.34 40.89 68.73
CA SER A 7 -20.91 42.22 69.11
C SER A 7 -21.55 42.80 67.82
N GLY A 8 -22.88 42.97 67.66
CA GLY A 8 -23.79 43.95 68.32
C GLY A 8 -23.71 45.29 67.54
N ARG A 9 -24.73 46.00 67.04
CA ARG A 9 -26.17 46.26 67.34
C ARG A 9 -26.74 47.00 66.07
N VAL A 10 -27.93 46.75 65.51
CA VAL A 10 -29.33 47.03 65.94
C VAL A 10 -29.85 48.46 65.62
N ILE A 11 -30.94 48.52 64.82
CA ILE A 11 -32.02 49.55 64.65
C ILE A 11 -31.61 50.88 63.96
N GLY A 12 -32.35 51.51 63.04
CA GLY A 12 -33.68 51.31 62.46
C GLY A 12 -34.22 52.67 61.94
N THR A 13 -34.78 52.65 60.72
CA THR A 13 -36.02 53.33 60.29
C THR A 13 -36.16 54.87 60.28
N VAL A 14 -36.15 55.44 59.05
CA VAL A 14 -37.08 56.41 58.39
C VAL A 14 -37.33 57.82 59.01
N VAL A 15 -37.25 58.87 58.16
CA VAL A 15 -38.29 59.91 57.84
C VAL A 15 -37.67 61.25 57.35
N THR A 16 -38.00 61.62 56.10
CA THR A 16 -38.15 62.94 55.40
C THR A 16 -37.33 64.18 55.83
N ALA A 17 -36.47 64.75 54.98
CA ALA A 17 -36.71 65.72 53.87
C ALA A 17 -36.78 67.20 54.28
N ALA A 18 -35.83 68.01 53.79
CA ALA A 18 -35.93 69.47 53.66
C ALA A 18 -35.04 69.96 52.49
N LEU A 19 -35.64 70.82 51.67
CA LEU A 19 -35.14 71.38 50.42
C LEU A 19 -34.59 72.80 50.67
N LEU A 20 -33.52 73.22 50.00
CA LEU A 20 -33.25 74.63 49.68
C LEU A 20 -32.29 74.74 48.50
N ALA A 21 -32.73 75.52 47.51
CA ALA A 21 -32.14 75.71 46.19
C ALA A 21 -31.13 76.85 46.14
N SER A 22 -30.21 76.85 45.17
CA SER A 22 -29.96 78.01 44.29
C SER A 22 -28.88 77.79 43.21
N ILE A 23 -29.29 78.08 41.95
CA ILE A 23 -28.59 78.92 40.94
C ILE A 23 -27.46 78.28 40.10
N ALA A 24 -27.76 77.95 38.83
CA ALA A 24 -27.47 78.79 37.64
C ALA A 24 -27.49 77.95 36.35
N VAL A 25 -28.57 78.07 35.57
CA VAL A 25 -28.64 77.61 34.17
C VAL A 25 -28.84 78.86 33.32
N THR A 26 -27.89 79.16 32.45
CA THR A 26 -28.04 80.19 31.41
C THR A 26 -28.36 79.55 30.08
N ALA A 27 -29.57 79.83 29.60
CA ALA A 27 -30.04 79.57 28.25
C ALA A 27 -29.75 80.78 27.33
N SER A 28 -29.51 80.53 26.04
CA SER A 28 -29.78 81.45 24.91
C SER A 28 -29.43 80.78 23.57
N PRO A 29 -30.01 81.21 22.43
CA PRO A 29 -31.43 81.22 22.10
C PRO A 29 -31.73 80.25 20.93
N ARG A 30 -32.98 79.80 20.87
CA ARG A 30 -33.51 78.95 19.81
C ARG A 30 -33.70 79.80 18.54
N ALA A 31 -32.85 79.58 17.52
CA ALA A 31 -33.15 79.93 16.13
C ALA A 31 -33.68 78.68 15.41
N PRO A 32 -34.70 78.79 14.53
CA PRO A 32 -35.32 77.63 13.92
C PRO A 32 -34.38 77.07 12.85
N ARG A 33 -34.03 75.79 12.95
CA ARG A 33 -33.34 75.10 11.85
C ARG A 33 -34.04 73.79 11.56
N ALA A 34 -34.78 73.87 10.45
CA ALA A 34 -35.34 72.84 9.60
C ALA A 34 -35.61 71.47 10.24
N ALA A 35 -36.88 71.07 10.18
CA ALA A 35 -37.23 69.67 10.00
C ALA A 35 -36.37 69.08 8.87
N ALA A 36 -35.31 68.35 9.21
CA ALA A 36 -34.84 67.29 8.37
C ALA A 36 -35.83 66.16 8.60
N GLN A 37 -36.78 66.02 7.67
CA GLN A 37 -37.45 64.75 7.45
C GLN A 37 -36.35 63.70 7.27
N THR A 38 -36.05 62.92 8.31
CA THR A 38 -35.50 61.59 8.09
C THR A 38 -36.66 60.78 7.55
N THR A 39 -36.68 60.63 6.23
CA THR A 39 -37.47 59.60 5.56
C THR A 39 -37.24 58.28 6.32
N PRO A 40 -38.30 57.50 6.63
CA PRO A 40 -38.11 56.14 7.12
C PRO A 40 -37.25 55.41 6.10
N SER A 41 -36.14 54.81 6.54
CA SER A 41 -35.37 53.91 5.67
C SER A 41 -36.32 52.82 5.20
N THR A 42 -36.51 52.72 3.89
CA THR A 42 -37.33 51.68 3.24
C THR A 42 -36.58 50.34 3.13
N ALA A 43 -35.34 50.24 3.61
CA ALA A 43 -34.49 49.07 3.47
C ALA A 43 -34.91 47.93 4.42
N VAL A 44 -35.07 46.73 3.87
CA VAL A 44 -35.32 45.50 4.62
C VAL A 44 -34.06 45.12 5.43
N PRO A 45 -34.17 44.72 6.72
CA PRO A 45 -33.03 44.38 7.59
C PRO A 45 -32.13 43.26 7.03
N GLU A 46 -30.89 43.15 7.53
CA GLU A 46 -29.96 42.09 7.13
C GLU A 46 -30.16 40.86 8.02
N VAL A 47 -30.19 39.68 7.41
CA VAL A 47 -30.49 38.41 8.08
C VAL A 47 -29.34 37.44 7.83
N ASP A 48 -29.02 36.60 8.82
CA ASP A 48 -27.93 35.65 8.70
C ASP A 48 -28.26 34.55 7.69
N THR A 49 -27.47 34.49 6.62
CA THR A 49 -27.54 33.50 5.53
C THR A 49 -26.23 32.71 5.41
N SER A 50 -25.34 32.82 6.40
CA SER A 50 -24.00 32.20 6.40
C SER A 50 -24.00 30.69 6.67
N GLY A 51 -25.16 30.13 7.02
CA GLY A 51 -25.31 28.73 7.45
C GLY A 51 -24.98 28.48 8.93
N ALA A 52 -24.60 29.51 9.69
CA ALA A 52 -24.33 29.39 11.14
C ALA A 52 -25.59 29.09 11.97
N ILE A 53 -26.77 29.47 11.48
CA ILE A 53 -28.08 29.12 12.03
C ILE A 53 -28.78 28.21 11.00
N PRO A 54 -29.15 26.96 11.33
CA PRO A 54 -29.75 26.05 10.36
C PRO A 54 -31.09 26.55 9.79
N PHE A 55 -31.26 26.44 8.47
CA PHE A 55 -32.48 26.76 7.73
C PHE A 55 -32.68 25.77 6.57
N ALA A 56 -33.88 25.69 6.01
CA ALA A 56 -34.17 24.82 4.88
C ALA A 56 -33.50 25.33 3.58
N ASP A 57 -32.76 24.45 2.91
CA ASP A 57 -32.16 24.74 1.62
C ASP A 57 -33.23 24.90 0.54
N GLY A 58 -33.08 25.93 -0.29
CA GLY A 58 -34.03 26.22 -1.36
C GLY A 58 -35.35 26.83 -0.89
N GLU A 59 -35.49 27.25 0.36
CA GLU A 59 -36.71 27.89 0.86
C GLU A 59 -36.45 29.28 1.46
N VAL A 60 -37.29 30.26 1.10
CA VAL A 60 -37.30 31.59 1.72
C VAL A 60 -38.72 31.99 2.12
N LEU A 61 -38.84 32.71 3.23
CA LEU A 61 -40.08 33.33 3.66
C LEU A 61 -40.08 34.79 3.20
N VAL A 62 -41.09 35.18 2.42
CA VAL A 62 -41.25 36.54 1.90
C VAL A 62 -42.51 37.16 2.47
N LYS A 63 -42.34 38.28 3.17
CA LYS A 63 -43.43 39.15 3.58
C LYS A 63 -43.60 40.28 2.59
N TYR A 64 -44.76 40.40 1.99
CA TYR A 64 -45.11 41.49 1.08
C TYR A 64 -45.50 42.74 1.86
N ARG A 65 -45.25 43.92 1.29
CA ARG A 65 -45.84 45.17 1.81
C ARG A 65 -47.37 45.10 1.69
N SER A 66 -48.07 45.88 2.50
CA SER A 66 -49.54 45.84 2.52
C SER A 66 -50.17 46.11 1.14
N ASN A 67 -51.28 45.42 0.86
CA ASN A 67 -52.13 45.57 -0.33
C ASN A 67 -51.45 45.29 -1.69
N ARG A 68 -50.44 44.40 -1.76
CA ARG A 68 -49.91 43.95 -3.06
C ARG A 68 -50.92 43.04 -3.75
N SER A 69 -51.17 43.30 -5.03
CA SER A 69 -51.98 42.43 -5.87
C SER A 69 -51.23 41.12 -6.14
N GLU A 70 -51.97 40.05 -6.45
CA GLU A 70 -51.35 38.76 -6.83
C GLU A 70 -50.42 38.90 -8.05
N VAL A 71 -50.72 39.81 -8.99
CA VAL A 71 -49.82 40.11 -10.12
C VAL A 71 -48.47 40.65 -9.64
N THR A 72 -48.47 41.52 -8.62
CA THR A 72 -47.22 42.04 -8.04
C THR A 72 -46.49 40.98 -7.23
N LYS A 73 -47.21 40.12 -6.50
CA LYS A 73 -46.57 39.00 -5.80
C LYS A 73 -45.91 38.01 -6.76
N GLU A 74 -46.57 37.71 -7.88
CA GLU A 74 -46.04 36.83 -8.94
C GLU A 74 -44.77 37.39 -9.58
N GLN A 75 -44.67 38.70 -9.76
CA GLN A 75 -43.45 39.37 -10.22
C GLN A 75 -42.29 39.20 -9.25
N VAL A 76 -42.56 39.28 -7.94
CA VAL A 76 -41.55 39.05 -6.89
C VAL A 76 -41.11 37.59 -6.89
N ARG A 77 -42.04 36.62 -6.97
CA ARG A 77 -41.73 35.18 -7.07
C ARG A 77 -40.86 34.88 -8.30
N SER A 78 -41.23 35.45 -9.45
CA SER A 78 -40.50 35.30 -10.71
C SER A 78 -39.09 35.90 -10.66
N SER A 79 -38.83 36.91 -9.83
CA SER A 79 -37.52 37.57 -9.73
C SER A 79 -36.41 36.65 -9.20
N VAL A 80 -36.79 35.60 -8.47
CA VAL A 80 -35.89 34.54 -7.98
C VAL A 80 -36.16 33.18 -8.63
N GLY A 81 -36.99 33.14 -9.67
CA GLY A 81 -37.33 31.90 -10.37
C GLY A 81 -38.10 30.89 -9.52
N ALA A 82 -38.86 31.33 -8.51
CA ALA A 82 -39.53 30.43 -7.57
C ALA A 82 -40.42 29.40 -8.29
N THR A 83 -40.25 28.12 -7.94
CA THR A 83 -40.96 26.97 -8.54
C THR A 83 -42.29 26.68 -7.84
N GLY A 84 -42.45 27.18 -6.62
CA GLY A 84 -43.65 27.05 -5.81
C GLY A 84 -43.79 28.21 -4.82
N ALA A 85 -45.04 28.54 -4.45
CA ALA A 85 -45.34 29.53 -3.43
C ALA A 85 -46.56 29.11 -2.61
N THR A 86 -46.43 29.12 -1.28
CA THR A 86 -47.50 28.75 -0.36
C THR A 86 -47.68 29.82 0.72
N THR A 87 -48.90 30.29 0.94
CA THR A 87 -49.19 31.17 2.07
C THR A 87 -48.92 30.44 3.38
N VAL A 88 -48.06 30.99 4.23
CA VAL A 88 -47.56 30.30 5.44
C VAL A 88 -48.65 30.02 6.48
N SER A 89 -49.71 30.84 6.50
CA SER A 89 -50.85 30.68 7.41
C SER A 89 -52.07 31.43 6.89
N PRO A 90 -53.30 30.90 7.10
CA PRO A 90 -54.55 31.62 6.81
C PRO A 90 -54.69 32.98 7.53
N GLN A 91 -53.95 33.18 8.63
CA GLN A 91 -53.94 34.42 9.41
C GLN A 91 -52.81 35.38 8.98
N ALA A 92 -51.85 34.92 8.19
CA ALA A 92 -50.70 35.69 7.69
C ALA A 92 -50.69 35.69 6.15
N THR A 93 -51.75 36.24 5.55
CA THR A 93 -51.96 36.24 4.09
C THR A 93 -50.97 37.10 3.29
N ASP A 94 -50.18 37.92 3.99
CA ASP A 94 -49.12 38.75 3.45
C ASP A 94 -47.73 38.09 3.51
N VAL A 95 -47.63 36.84 3.95
CA VAL A 95 -46.39 36.06 4.04
C VAL A 95 -46.51 34.76 3.24
N GLU A 96 -45.51 34.49 2.40
CA GLU A 96 -45.43 33.27 1.58
C GLU A 96 -44.08 32.58 1.76
N LYS A 97 -44.12 31.23 1.81
CA LYS A 97 -42.96 30.37 1.62
C LYS A 97 -42.75 30.22 0.12
N LEU A 98 -41.58 30.61 -0.38
CA LEU A 98 -41.18 30.40 -1.76
C LEU A 98 -40.21 29.22 -1.85
N GLU A 99 -40.45 28.35 -2.82
CA GLU A 99 -39.55 27.25 -3.20
C GLU A 99 -38.67 27.74 -4.34
N LEU A 100 -37.35 27.63 -4.15
CA LEU A 100 -36.33 28.12 -5.06
C LEU A 100 -35.87 26.99 -6.00
N PRO A 101 -35.47 27.32 -7.23
CA PRO A 101 -34.83 26.37 -8.12
C PRO A 101 -33.43 26.00 -7.59
N ALA A 102 -32.95 24.79 -7.92
CA ALA A 102 -31.71 24.24 -7.39
C ALA A 102 -30.46 25.11 -7.65
N GLU A 103 -30.51 25.95 -8.68
CA GLU A 103 -29.43 26.84 -9.09
C GLU A 103 -29.39 28.16 -8.31
N VAL A 104 -30.41 28.48 -7.49
CA VAL A 104 -30.49 29.74 -6.73
C VAL A 104 -30.33 29.46 -5.23
N SER A 105 -29.24 29.97 -4.65
CA SER A 105 -29.00 29.82 -3.21
C SER A 105 -29.96 30.68 -2.36
N VAL A 106 -30.23 30.26 -1.13
CA VAL A 106 -30.99 31.06 -0.15
C VAL A 106 -30.37 32.44 0.05
N ALA A 107 -29.04 32.52 0.12
CA ALA A 107 -28.32 33.79 0.24
C ALA A 107 -28.55 34.72 -0.96
N GLU A 108 -28.54 34.17 -2.18
CA GLU A 108 -28.79 34.92 -3.42
C GLU A 108 -30.25 35.36 -3.55
N ALA A 109 -31.20 34.48 -3.22
CA ALA A 109 -32.62 34.79 -3.21
C ALA A 109 -32.95 35.88 -2.16
N VAL A 110 -32.43 35.75 -0.94
CA VAL A 110 -32.56 36.77 0.11
C VAL A 110 -31.96 38.10 -0.36
N ALA A 111 -30.75 38.09 -0.93
CA ALA A 111 -30.11 39.30 -1.45
C ALA A 111 -30.95 39.99 -2.55
N THR A 112 -31.53 39.20 -3.45
CA THR A 112 -32.37 39.68 -4.55
C THR A 112 -33.68 40.28 -4.04
N LEU A 113 -34.45 39.51 -3.26
CA LEU A 113 -35.77 39.90 -2.76
C LEU A 113 -35.71 41.05 -1.77
N ARG A 114 -34.61 41.18 -1.03
CA ARG A 114 -34.40 42.30 -0.08
C ARG A 114 -34.36 43.66 -0.77
N THR A 115 -33.97 43.70 -2.04
CA THR A 115 -33.94 44.93 -2.84
C THR A 115 -35.25 45.24 -3.53
N ASP A 116 -36.22 44.32 -3.53
CA ASP A 116 -37.50 44.50 -4.20
C ASP A 116 -38.40 45.48 -3.41
N PRO A 117 -38.89 46.57 -4.03
CA PRO A 117 -39.69 47.59 -3.35
C PRO A 117 -41.04 47.07 -2.82
N ASN A 118 -41.49 45.89 -3.28
CA ASN A 118 -42.75 45.26 -2.87
C ASN A 118 -42.57 44.33 -1.66
N VAL A 119 -41.33 44.00 -1.30
CA VAL A 119 -40.99 43.14 -0.16
C VAL A 119 -40.83 44.00 1.10
N ALA A 120 -41.48 43.56 2.17
CA ALA A 120 -41.40 44.17 3.50
C ALA A 120 -40.38 43.46 4.40
N ALA A 121 -40.24 42.14 4.24
CA ALA A 121 -39.21 41.32 4.86
C ALA A 121 -38.95 40.08 4.01
N VAL A 122 -37.71 39.59 4.03
CA VAL A 122 -37.34 38.29 3.48
C VAL A 122 -36.32 37.64 4.41
N GLU A 123 -36.51 36.36 4.70
CA GLU A 123 -35.62 35.60 5.59
C GLU A 123 -35.57 34.11 5.16
N PRO A 124 -34.52 33.38 5.53
CA PRO A 124 -34.49 31.92 5.42
C PRO A 124 -35.62 31.25 6.21
N ASN A 125 -36.07 30.08 5.79
CA ASN A 125 -36.97 29.25 6.59
C ASN A 125 -36.18 28.51 7.69
N TYR A 126 -36.01 29.15 8.85
CA TYR A 126 -35.19 28.65 9.95
C TYR A 126 -35.72 27.35 10.59
N ARG A 127 -34.81 26.42 10.90
CA ARG A 127 -35.13 25.18 11.59
C ARG A 127 -35.10 25.39 13.10
N TYR A 128 -36.19 25.02 13.78
CA TYR A 128 -36.29 25.02 15.24
C TYR A 128 -36.15 23.59 15.78
N GLU A 129 -35.36 23.40 16.83
CA GLU A 129 -35.11 22.09 17.47
C GLU A 129 -35.71 22.02 18.89
N ARG A 130 -36.08 20.81 19.34
CA ARG A 130 -36.49 20.52 20.71
C ARG A 130 -35.25 20.20 21.56
N PHE A 131 -34.93 21.04 22.54
CA PHE A 131 -33.84 20.78 23.47
C PHE A 131 -34.25 19.74 24.53
N VAL A 132 -33.59 18.59 24.57
CA VAL A 132 -33.77 17.57 25.62
C VAL A 132 -32.64 17.72 26.64
N THR A 133 -33.00 18.00 27.89
CA THR A 133 -32.06 18.03 29.03
C THR A 133 -32.49 16.93 30.00
N SER A 134 -31.54 16.18 30.57
CA SER A 134 -31.83 15.18 31.61
C SER A 134 -32.54 15.84 32.79
N ASN A 135 -33.62 15.23 33.26
CA ASN A 135 -34.38 15.61 34.45
C ASN A 135 -34.01 14.75 35.67
N ASP A 136 -32.99 13.90 35.54
CA ASP A 136 -32.58 12.91 36.53
C ASP A 136 -31.95 13.59 37.75
N ASN A 137 -32.32 13.14 38.95
CA ASN A 137 -32.10 13.91 40.17
C ASN A 137 -30.62 14.05 40.60
N ARG A 138 -29.70 13.26 40.03
CA ARG A 138 -28.24 13.40 40.19
C ARG A 138 -27.52 13.91 38.95
N PHE A 139 -28.22 14.42 37.93
CA PHE A 139 -27.56 15.00 36.75
C PHE A 139 -26.53 16.09 37.09
N GLY A 140 -26.77 16.85 38.18
CA GLY A 140 -25.83 17.85 38.69
C GLY A 140 -24.45 17.28 39.09
N ASP A 141 -24.39 16.00 39.47
CA ASP A 141 -23.16 15.32 39.88
C ASP A 141 -22.38 14.73 38.69
N LEU A 142 -23.01 14.66 37.51
CA LEU A 142 -22.46 14.03 36.30
C LEU A 142 -21.56 14.97 35.49
N TRP A 143 -20.50 15.50 36.10
CA TRP A 143 -19.56 16.40 35.40
C TRP A 143 -19.00 15.76 34.10
N GLY A 144 -18.82 14.44 34.10
CA GLY A 144 -18.34 13.67 32.96
C GLY A 144 -19.30 13.68 31.76
N MET A 145 -20.60 13.94 31.96
CA MET A 145 -21.58 14.05 30.87
C MET A 145 -21.72 15.47 30.33
N GLN A 146 -21.28 16.46 31.11
CA GLN A 146 -21.47 17.88 30.82
C GLN A 146 -20.58 18.36 29.66
N GLY A 147 -20.98 19.46 29.04
CA GLY A 147 -20.24 20.17 28.00
C GLY A 147 -20.07 21.65 28.31
N THR A 148 -19.54 22.41 27.35
CA THR A 148 -19.36 23.86 27.51
C THR A 148 -20.67 24.64 27.47
N THR A 149 -21.71 24.03 26.89
CA THR A 149 -23.03 24.63 26.68
C THR A 149 -24.12 24.03 27.56
N SER A 150 -23.82 22.98 28.33
CA SER A 150 -24.77 22.34 29.25
C SER A 150 -24.95 23.14 30.55
N SER A 151 -25.98 22.80 31.33
CA SER A 151 -26.21 23.34 32.68
C SER A 151 -26.43 22.17 33.65
N PRO A 152 -25.46 21.83 34.53
CA PRO A 152 -24.19 22.52 34.77
C PRO A 152 -23.21 22.39 33.59
N ALA A 153 -22.27 23.33 33.45
CA ALA A 153 -21.27 23.33 32.39
C ALA A 153 -19.94 22.77 32.89
N ASN A 154 -19.31 21.89 32.12
CA ASN A 154 -17.93 21.46 32.29
C ASN A 154 -17.22 21.36 30.94
N THR A 155 -16.15 22.14 30.76
CA THR A 155 -15.38 22.18 29.51
C THR A 155 -14.76 20.83 29.12
N TYR A 156 -14.41 20.02 30.13
CA TYR A 156 -13.65 18.77 29.98
C TYR A 156 -14.49 17.50 30.16
N GLY A 157 -15.80 17.63 30.35
CA GLY A 157 -16.71 16.49 30.24
C GLY A 157 -16.74 15.93 28.80
N SER A 158 -17.38 14.78 28.65
CA SER A 158 -17.57 14.08 27.37
C SER A 158 -18.51 14.79 26.41
N ARG A 159 -19.25 15.81 26.86
CA ARG A 159 -20.26 16.53 26.06
C ARG A 159 -21.43 15.65 25.61
N ALA A 160 -21.73 14.58 26.34
CA ALA A 160 -22.95 13.80 26.12
C ALA A 160 -24.22 14.66 26.23
N ALA A 161 -24.24 15.62 27.16
CA ALA A 161 -25.34 16.58 27.30
C ALA A 161 -25.58 17.43 26.03
N ASP A 162 -24.56 17.72 25.23
CA ASP A 162 -24.71 18.44 23.97
C ASP A 162 -25.33 17.54 22.88
N ALA A 163 -25.11 16.21 22.96
CA ALA A 163 -25.78 15.24 22.10
C ALA A 163 -27.27 15.14 22.42
N TRP A 164 -27.61 15.00 23.71
CA TRP A 164 -29.00 14.94 24.19
C TRP A 164 -29.76 16.22 23.87
N ALA A 165 -29.13 17.39 24.05
CA ALA A 165 -29.74 18.68 23.71
C ALA A 165 -30.14 18.78 22.23
N ALA A 166 -29.52 18.02 21.34
CA ALA A 166 -29.88 17.92 19.94
C ALA A 166 -30.79 16.72 19.62
N GLY A 167 -31.46 16.13 20.63
CA GLY A 167 -32.40 15.03 20.48
C GLY A 167 -31.77 13.65 20.24
N ARG A 168 -30.45 13.51 20.44
CA ARG A 168 -29.73 12.24 20.26
C ARG A 168 -29.59 11.57 21.61
N THR A 169 -30.51 10.66 21.94
CA THR A 169 -30.57 10.01 23.26
C THR A 169 -30.35 8.50 23.25
N GLY A 170 -30.29 7.86 22.08
CA GLY A 170 -30.04 6.42 21.97
C GLY A 170 -31.16 5.66 21.27
N SER A 171 -31.07 4.33 21.28
CA SER A 171 -32.09 3.39 20.80
C SER A 171 -31.86 2.01 21.44
N SER A 172 -32.92 1.39 21.97
CA SER A 172 -32.92 0.01 22.47
C SER A 172 -32.57 -1.04 21.40
N SER A 173 -32.66 -0.70 20.11
CA SER A 173 -32.18 -1.59 19.05
C SER A 173 -30.65 -1.73 18.99
N VAL A 174 -29.89 -0.85 19.66
CA VAL A 174 -28.43 -0.93 19.75
C VAL A 174 -28.03 -1.69 21.01
N HIS A 175 -27.14 -2.67 20.86
CA HIS A 175 -26.71 -3.54 21.95
C HIS A 175 -25.24 -3.30 22.30
N VAL A 176 -24.94 -3.35 23.60
CA VAL A 176 -23.57 -3.32 24.15
C VAL A 176 -23.42 -4.46 25.14
N VAL A 177 -22.30 -5.19 25.06
CA VAL A 177 -21.96 -6.22 26.04
C VAL A 177 -20.98 -5.66 27.06
N VAL A 178 -21.31 -5.77 28.35
CA VAL A 178 -20.44 -5.39 29.45
C VAL A 178 -19.73 -6.63 29.96
N ILE A 179 -18.44 -6.77 29.61
CA ILE A 179 -17.60 -7.90 30.01
C ILE A 179 -16.87 -7.50 31.31
N ASP A 180 -17.41 -7.90 32.46
CA ASP A 180 -16.99 -7.36 33.78
C ASP A 180 -17.37 -8.31 34.95
N GLU A 181 -17.64 -7.77 36.15
CA GLU A 181 -18.12 -8.48 37.35
C GLU A 181 -19.62 -8.81 37.31
N GLY A 182 -20.32 -8.42 36.24
CA GLY A 182 -21.77 -8.57 36.11
C GLY A 182 -22.54 -7.25 36.26
N ILE A 183 -23.86 -7.30 36.07
CA ILE A 183 -24.75 -6.12 36.15
C ILE A 183 -25.91 -6.45 37.09
N ASP A 184 -26.23 -5.58 38.05
CA ASP A 184 -27.49 -5.66 38.80
C ASP A 184 -28.67 -5.37 37.87
N VAL A 185 -29.21 -6.43 37.26
CA VAL A 185 -30.28 -6.37 36.26
C VAL A 185 -31.60 -5.81 36.81
N GLY A 186 -31.77 -5.78 38.13
CA GLY A 186 -32.96 -5.22 38.77
C GLY A 186 -32.78 -3.79 39.28
N HIS A 187 -31.64 -3.15 39.01
CA HIS A 187 -31.41 -1.76 39.40
C HIS A 187 -32.44 -0.84 38.72
N PRO A 188 -33.16 0.03 39.45
CA PRO A 188 -34.29 0.81 38.90
C PRO A 188 -33.89 1.72 37.72
N ASP A 189 -32.64 2.17 37.72
CA ASP A 189 -32.08 3.04 36.68
C ASP A 189 -31.45 2.29 35.50
N LEU A 190 -31.46 0.95 35.51
CA LEU A 190 -30.90 0.11 34.44
C LEU A 190 -31.92 -0.88 33.86
N ALA A 191 -32.89 -1.35 34.65
CA ALA A 191 -33.74 -2.49 34.31
C ALA A 191 -34.44 -2.38 32.93
N ALA A 192 -34.82 -1.17 32.50
CA ALA A 192 -35.44 -0.95 31.18
C ALA A 192 -34.46 -1.11 30.01
N ASN A 193 -33.17 -0.94 30.27
CA ASN A 193 -32.08 -1.07 29.32
C ASN A 193 -31.38 -2.44 29.41
N ILE A 194 -31.84 -3.37 30.26
CA ILE A 194 -31.26 -4.72 30.35
C ILE A 194 -31.82 -5.59 29.24
N TRP A 195 -30.93 -6.24 28.51
CA TRP A 195 -31.29 -7.23 27.50
C TRP A 195 -32.01 -8.42 28.13
N THR A 196 -33.10 -8.84 27.50
CA THR A 196 -33.74 -10.13 27.77
C THR A 196 -33.58 -10.98 26.54
N ASN A 197 -32.97 -12.16 26.66
CA ASN A 197 -32.79 -13.08 25.53
C ASN A 197 -34.17 -13.53 25.02
N PRO A 198 -34.61 -13.09 23.82
CA PRO A 198 -35.92 -13.46 23.30
C PRO A 198 -35.96 -14.89 22.77
N TYR A 199 -34.81 -15.57 22.72
CA TYR A 199 -34.65 -16.93 22.22
C TYR A 199 -34.64 -17.98 23.35
N GLU A 200 -34.69 -17.55 24.62
CA GLU A 200 -34.72 -18.41 25.81
C GLU A 200 -36.07 -18.39 26.53
N ILE A 201 -36.50 -19.53 27.07
CA ILE A 201 -37.66 -19.64 27.96
C ILE A 201 -37.17 -19.67 29.41
N ALA A 202 -37.17 -18.49 30.04
CA ALA A 202 -36.65 -18.30 31.39
C ALA A 202 -37.07 -19.39 32.41
N GLY A 203 -36.07 -20.11 32.92
CA GLY A 203 -36.17 -21.03 34.06
C GLY A 203 -36.69 -22.42 33.69
N ASN A 204 -36.59 -22.83 32.42
CA ASN A 204 -36.97 -24.17 32.00
C ASN A 204 -35.82 -25.20 32.13
N GLY A 205 -34.59 -24.74 32.38
CA GLY A 205 -33.39 -25.57 32.52
C GLY A 205 -32.87 -26.13 31.20
N ILE A 206 -33.21 -25.50 30.07
CA ILE A 206 -32.84 -25.90 28.71
C ILE A 206 -32.11 -24.73 28.04
N ASP A 207 -31.16 -25.04 27.17
CA ASP A 207 -30.57 -24.10 26.20
C ASP A 207 -31.46 -24.14 24.95
N ASP A 208 -32.43 -23.22 24.87
CA ASP A 208 -33.50 -23.19 23.88
C ASP A 208 -33.01 -22.63 22.53
N ASP A 209 -32.03 -21.71 22.57
CA ASP A 209 -31.44 -21.08 21.39
C ASP A 209 -30.20 -21.83 20.84
N ASN A 210 -29.79 -22.89 21.54
CA ASN A 210 -28.64 -23.74 21.25
C ASN A 210 -27.32 -22.97 21.17
N ASN A 211 -27.18 -21.92 21.99
CA ASN A 211 -25.95 -21.13 22.09
C ASN A 211 -24.88 -21.75 23.00
N GLY A 212 -25.25 -22.79 23.76
CA GLY A 212 -24.38 -23.49 24.70
C GLY A 212 -24.54 -23.05 26.16
N TYR A 213 -25.43 -22.11 26.46
CA TYR A 213 -25.64 -21.52 27.78
C TYR A 213 -27.11 -21.67 28.20
N ILE A 214 -27.36 -22.41 29.28
CA ILE A 214 -28.72 -22.77 29.72
C ILE A 214 -29.38 -21.58 30.41
N ASP A 215 -30.55 -21.13 29.94
CA ASP A 215 -31.33 -20.05 30.56
C ASP A 215 -30.51 -18.73 30.70
N ASP A 216 -29.73 -18.32 29.70
CA ASP A 216 -28.91 -17.08 29.69
C ASP A 216 -29.74 -15.79 29.49
N VAL A 217 -30.85 -15.68 30.21
CA VAL A 217 -31.93 -14.69 30.05
C VAL A 217 -31.44 -13.25 30.00
N ASN A 218 -30.42 -12.87 30.77
CA ASN A 218 -29.86 -11.51 30.79
C ASN A 218 -28.35 -11.47 30.46
N GLY A 219 -27.83 -12.57 29.90
CA GLY A 219 -26.40 -12.82 29.78
C GLY A 219 -25.95 -14.07 30.54
N TRP A 220 -24.63 -14.23 30.65
CA TRP A 220 -24.00 -15.41 31.25
C TRP A 220 -22.91 -15.06 32.27
N ASP A 221 -22.76 -15.91 33.29
CA ASP A 221 -21.64 -15.91 34.23
C ASP A 221 -20.58 -16.95 33.85
N PHE A 222 -19.54 -16.51 33.16
CA PHE A 222 -18.35 -17.28 32.79
C PHE A 222 -17.38 -17.52 33.96
N ALA A 223 -17.57 -16.88 35.11
CA ALA A 223 -16.76 -17.13 36.30
C ALA A 223 -17.26 -18.36 37.05
N GLN A 224 -18.58 -18.55 37.12
CA GLN A 224 -19.22 -19.66 37.84
C GLN A 224 -19.89 -20.70 36.93
N ASP A 225 -19.97 -20.44 35.62
CA ASP A 225 -20.60 -21.28 34.61
C ASP A 225 -22.11 -21.49 34.87
N ASP A 226 -22.82 -20.38 35.12
CA ASP A 226 -24.26 -20.36 35.35
C ASP A 226 -24.94 -19.07 34.78
N ASN A 227 -26.26 -18.98 34.93
CA ASN A 227 -27.06 -17.85 34.47
C ASN A 227 -27.22 -16.70 35.50
N VAL A 228 -26.41 -16.70 36.57
CA VAL A 228 -26.48 -15.70 37.64
C VAL A 228 -25.51 -14.56 37.35
N VAL A 229 -25.96 -13.62 36.52
CA VAL A 229 -25.13 -12.50 36.01
C VAL A 229 -24.83 -11.37 37.00
N THR A 230 -25.11 -11.58 38.30
CA THR A 230 -24.80 -10.64 39.37
C THR A 230 -24.67 -11.35 40.72
N ALA A 231 -23.67 -10.98 41.52
CA ALA A 231 -23.56 -11.41 42.91
C ALA A 231 -23.39 -10.23 43.88
N THR A 232 -23.65 -10.50 45.16
CA THR A 232 -23.51 -9.51 46.24
C THR A 232 -22.11 -8.91 46.27
N GLY A 233 -22.01 -7.60 46.06
CA GLY A 233 -20.74 -6.86 46.07
C GLY A 233 -20.15 -6.56 44.70
N ASP A 234 -20.72 -7.10 43.61
CA ASP A 234 -20.31 -6.87 42.21
C ASP A 234 -20.74 -5.46 41.74
N SER A 235 -20.04 -4.47 42.30
CA SER A 235 -20.35 -3.05 42.12
C SER A 235 -19.63 -2.40 40.95
N HIS A 236 -18.60 -3.04 40.38
CA HIS A 236 -17.81 -2.45 39.30
C HIS A 236 -18.56 -2.49 37.96
N GLY A 237 -19.01 -3.66 37.52
CA GLY A 237 -19.74 -3.81 36.26
C GLY A 237 -21.06 -3.03 36.22
N THR A 238 -21.80 -2.99 37.33
CA THR A 238 -23.00 -2.15 37.46
C THR A 238 -22.69 -0.65 37.33
N HIS A 239 -21.52 -0.18 37.77
CA HIS A 239 -21.09 1.23 37.62
C HIS A 239 -20.73 1.58 36.20
N VAL A 240 -20.01 0.68 35.53
CA VAL A 240 -19.72 0.74 34.10
C VAL A 240 -21.02 0.79 33.29
N ALA A 241 -21.97 -0.10 33.56
CA ALA A 241 -23.27 -0.18 32.89
C ALA A 241 -24.06 1.14 32.98
N GLY A 242 -24.14 1.76 34.17
CA GLY A 242 -24.83 3.04 34.33
C GLY A 242 -24.17 4.21 33.59
N THR A 243 -22.84 4.19 33.45
CA THR A 243 -22.14 5.22 32.68
C THR A 243 -22.42 5.08 31.18
N ILE A 244 -22.55 3.84 30.68
CA ILE A 244 -22.93 3.56 29.29
C ILE A 244 -24.39 3.98 29.05
N GLY A 245 -25.31 3.49 29.88
CA GLY A 245 -26.74 3.62 29.64
C GLY A 245 -27.65 3.42 30.85
N ALA A 246 -27.42 4.16 31.94
CA ALA A 246 -28.52 4.45 32.85
C ALA A 246 -29.63 5.20 32.10
N VAL A 247 -30.88 4.85 32.40
CA VAL A 247 -32.07 5.34 31.70
C VAL A 247 -32.23 6.83 31.96
N GLY A 248 -31.84 7.67 31.00
CA GLY A 248 -31.97 9.12 31.16
C GLY A 248 -33.40 9.60 30.91
N GLY A 249 -33.80 10.69 31.58
CA GLY A 249 -35.11 11.29 31.40
C GLY A 249 -36.21 10.68 32.29
N ASN A 250 -35.85 9.77 33.21
CA ASN A 250 -36.79 9.01 34.03
C ASN A 250 -36.98 9.61 35.44
N GLU A 251 -36.30 10.72 35.76
CA GLU A 251 -36.30 11.43 37.05
C GLU A 251 -35.61 10.69 38.21
N ILE A 252 -34.96 9.57 37.92
CA ILE A 252 -34.29 8.69 38.87
C ILE A 252 -32.78 8.83 38.68
N GLY A 253 -32.03 8.87 39.78
CA GLY A 253 -30.60 8.61 39.72
C GLY A 253 -29.81 9.46 38.73
N VAL A 254 -29.13 8.77 37.82
CA VAL A 254 -28.14 9.29 36.87
C VAL A 254 -28.60 9.02 35.43
N ALA A 255 -27.91 9.61 34.45
CA ALA A 255 -28.12 9.30 33.03
C ALA A 255 -26.83 8.78 32.41
N GLY A 256 -26.90 7.69 31.65
CA GLY A 256 -25.79 7.19 30.85
C GLY A 256 -25.56 8.03 29.61
N VAL A 257 -24.44 7.82 28.90
CA VAL A 257 -24.17 8.51 27.62
C VAL A 257 -25.28 8.23 26.61
N SER A 258 -25.79 6.99 26.54
CA SER A 258 -26.95 6.60 25.72
C SER A 258 -28.12 6.25 26.65
N TRP A 259 -29.13 7.12 26.72
CA TRP A 259 -30.30 6.95 27.60
C TRP A 259 -31.12 5.71 27.26
N ASP A 260 -31.24 5.42 25.97
CA ASP A 260 -31.88 4.22 25.44
C ASP A 260 -30.80 3.36 24.76
N VAL A 261 -30.58 2.15 25.27
CA VAL A 261 -29.60 1.18 24.78
C VAL A 261 -29.89 -0.17 25.44
N THR A 262 -29.55 -1.26 24.78
CA THR A 262 -29.72 -2.60 25.36
C THR A 262 -28.39 -3.17 25.86
N LEU A 263 -28.29 -3.44 27.16
CA LEU A 263 -27.10 -3.89 27.87
C LEU A 263 -27.17 -5.39 28.13
N ILE A 264 -26.15 -6.13 27.68
CA ILE A 264 -25.99 -7.56 27.90
C ILE A 264 -24.89 -7.77 28.94
N SER A 265 -25.17 -8.56 29.97
CA SER A 265 -24.15 -8.88 30.98
C SER A 265 -23.29 -10.06 30.52
N ALA A 266 -21.97 -9.93 30.61
CA ALA A 266 -21.05 -11.05 30.46
C ALA A 266 -20.11 -11.05 31.66
N ARG A 267 -20.56 -11.71 32.73
CA ARG A 267 -19.82 -11.76 33.98
C ARG A 267 -18.67 -12.74 33.83
N PHE A 268 -17.43 -12.30 34.02
CA PHE A 268 -16.26 -13.20 33.98
C PHE A 268 -15.30 -12.97 35.15
N LEU A 269 -15.49 -11.89 35.91
CA LEU A 269 -14.79 -11.60 37.16
C LEU A 269 -15.65 -12.09 38.33
N GLY A 270 -15.21 -13.15 39.02
CA GLY A 270 -15.94 -13.74 40.14
C GLY A 270 -15.72 -13.02 41.47
N SER A 271 -16.59 -13.30 42.45
CA SER A 271 -16.45 -12.76 43.82
C SER A 271 -15.34 -13.50 44.61
N GLY A 272 -14.25 -12.81 44.95
CA GLY A 272 -13.12 -13.35 45.72
C GLY A 272 -11.77 -12.72 45.38
N PRO A 273 -10.64 -13.12 46.03
CA PRO A 273 -9.32 -12.50 45.80
C PRO A 273 -8.66 -12.90 44.46
N TYR A 274 -9.32 -13.71 43.62
CA TYR A 274 -8.71 -14.38 42.46
C TYR A 274 -9.07 -13.77 41.10
N GLY A 275 -9.94 -12.76 41.03
CA GLY A 275 -10.32 -12.10 39.77
C GLY A 275 -10.97 -13.07 38.77
N GLY A 276 -10.73 -12.86 37.47
CA GLY A 276 -11.20 -13.73 36.38
C GLY A 276 -10.05 -14.27 35.53
N TRP A 277 -10.35 -15.31 34.74
CA TRP A 277 -9.36 -16.03 33.93
C TRP A 277 -9.43 -15.62 32.46
N THR A 278 -8.30 -15.70 31.75
CA THR A 278 -8.24 -15.46 30.30
C THR A 278 -9.20 -16.35 29.52
N THR A 279 -9.46 -17.57 29.97
CA THR A 279 -10.43 -18.49 29.35
C THR A 279 -11.87 -17.97 29.44
N SER A 280 -12.26 -17.43 30.60
CA SER A 280 -13.59 -16.83 30.80
C SER A 280 -13.73 -15.52 30.01
N ALA A 281 -12.66 -14.72 29.90
CA ALA A 281 -12.63 -13.53 29.06
C ALA A 281 -12.80 -13.89 27.56
N ILE A 282 -12.10 -14.92 27.08
CA ILE A 282 -12.28 -15.44 25.70
C ILE A 282 -13.72 -15.87 25.48
N ALA A 283 -14.28 -16.68 26.38
CA ALA A 283 -15.65 -17.17 26.27
C ALA A 283 -16.67 -16.02 26.27
N ALA A 284 -16.49 -14.99 27.10
CA ALA A 284 -17.34 -13.81 27.13
C ALA A 284 -17.31 -13.01 25.81
N ILE A 285 -16.14 -12.86 25.19
CA ILE A 285 -15.99 -12.19 23.88
C ILE A 285 -16.62 -13.03 22.77
N ASP A 286 -16.39 -14.34 22.78
CA ASP A 286 -16.97 -15.24 21.80
C ASP A 286 -18.50 -15.32 21.95
N TYR A 287 -19.04 -15.26 23.16
CA TYR A 287 -20.47 -15.15 23.42
C TYR A 287 -21.09 -13.89 22.80
N ALA A 288 -20.47 -12.72 23.02
CA ALA A 288 -20.90 -11.47 22.36
C ALA A 288 -20.89 -11.59 20.82
N THR A 289 -19.85 -12.24 20.28
CA THR A 289 -19.69 -12.46 18.84
C THR A 289 -20.75 -13.41 18.30
N ASP A 290 -21.01 -14.49 19.01
CA ASP A 290 -21.95 -15.54 18.66
C ASP A 290 -23.40 -15.03 18.70
N LEU A 291 -23.79 -14.28 19.73
CA LEU A 291 -25.09 -13.59 19.78
C LEU A 291 -25.31 -12.68 18.57
N LYS A 292 -24.29 -11.92 18.18
CA LYS A 292 -24.34 -11.05 17.00
C LYS A 292 -24.48 -11.87 15.71
N VAL A 293 -23.66 -12.90 15.53
CA VAL A 293 -23.58 -13.65 14.28
C VAL A 293 -24.75 -14.61 14.10
N ARG A 294 -25.12 -15.36 15.15
CA ARG A 294 -26.21 -16.34 15.11
C ARG A 294 -27.57 -15.67 14.96
N HIS A 295 -27.82 -14.60 15.72
CA HIS A 295 -29.15 -13.99 15.81
C HIS A 295 -29.25 -12.63 15.10
N GLY A 296 -28.15 -12.11 14.56
CA GLY A 296 -28.13 -10.80 13.92
C GLY A 296 -28.30 -9.63 14.89
N ILE A 297 -28.09 -9.84 16.20
CA ILE A 297 -28.24 -8.80 17.22
C ILE A 297 -27.27 -7.66 16.93
N ASN A 298 -27.75 -6.41 17.03
CA ASN A 298 -26.95 -5.23 16.74
C ASN A 298 -25.99 -4.88 17.89
N ILE A 299 -25.09 -5.81 18.22
CA ILE A 299 -24.00 -5.58 19.17
C ILE A 299 -22.94 -4.74 18.47
N VAL A 300 -22.75 -3.51 18.93
CA VAL A 300 -21.83 -2.54 18.29
C VAL A 300 -20.50 -2.42 18.99
N ALA A 301 -20.47 -2.69 20.29
CA ALA A 301 -19.27 -2.64 21.09
C ALA A 301 -19.33 -3.58 22.31
N THR A 302 -18.14 -3.95 22.79
CA THR A 302 -17.95 -4.52 24.13
C THR A 302 -17.24 -3.48 25.00
N ASN A 303 -17.68 -3.35 26.25
CA ASN A 303 -16.95 -2.57 27.25
C ASN A 303 -16.06 -3.50 28.08
N ASN A 304 -14.76 -3.21 28.10
CA ASN A 304 -13.75 -4.03 28.76
C ASN A 304 -12.97 -3.19 29.77
N SER A 305 -13.58 -2.97 30.94
CA SER A 305 -13.04 -2.14 32.02
C SER A 305 -12.11 -2.93 32.96
N TRP A 306 -11.32 -3.82 32.38
CA TRP A 306 -10.39 -4.73 33.07
C TRP A 306 -9.06 -4.78 32.31
N GLY A 307 -8.01 -5.19 33.02
CA GLY A 307 -6.68 -5.34 32.42
C GLY A 307 -5.74 -6.06 33.38
N GLY A 308 -4.68 -6.62 32.82
CA GLY A 308 -3.71 -7.44 33.56
C GLY A 308 -3.35 -8.72 32.81
N GLY A 309 -2.44 -9.50 33.39
CA GLY A 309 -1.82 -10.62 32.70
C GLY A 309 -0.76 -10.16 31.68
N GLY A 310 -0.42 -11.02 30.73
CA GLY A 310 0.52 -10.72 29.63
C GLY A 310 -0.12 -10.99 28.27
N TYR A 311 0.68 -10.87 27.20
CA TYR A 311 0.20 -11.10 25.84
C TYR A 311 -0.35 -12.54 25.70
N SER A 312 -1.59 -12.65 25.26
CA SER A 312 -2.25 -13.91 24.94
C SER A 312 -2.73 -13.85 23.50
N SER A 313 -2.12 -14.66 22.63
CA SER A 313 -2.57 -14.77 21.24
C SER A 313 -4.01 -15.27 21.15
N LEU A 314 -4.44 -16.14 22.06
CA LEU A 314 -5.80 -16.69 22.07
C LEU A 314 -6.85 -15.65 22.47
N LEU A 315 -6.49 -14.73 23.37
CA LEU A 315 -7.36 -13.60 23.71
C LEU A 315 -7.45 -12.62 22.54
N LEU A 316 -6.33 -12.34 21.88
CA LEU A 316 -6.32 -11.55 20.65
C LEU A 316 -7.18 -12.19 19.56
N ASP A 317 -7.08 -13.51 19.33
CA ASP A 317 -7.89 -14.21 18.33
C ASP A 317 -9.40 -14.06 18.62
N ALA A 318 -9.82 -14.02 19.90
CA ALA A 318 -11.22 -13.80 20.28
C ALA A 318 -11.67 -12.36 20.01
N ILE A 319 -10.84 -11.38 20.38
CA ILE A 319 -11.06 -9.97 20.06
C ILE A 319 -11.15 -9.78 18.54
N GLU A 320 -10.32 -10.48 17.78
CA GLU A 320 -10.32 -10.44 16.31
C GLU A 320 -11.59 -11.02 15.70
N ARG A 321 -12.12 -12.13 16.24
CA ARG A 321 -13.43 -12.67 15.83
C ARG A 321 -14.57 -11.68 16.06
N GLY A 322 -14.59 -11.04 17.23
CA GLY A 322 -15.56 -9.97 17.51
C GLY A 322 -15.40 -8.78 16.56
N GLY A 323 -14.16 -8.38 16.31
CA GLY A 323 -13.82 -7.37 15.32
C GLY A 323 -14.32 -7.72 13.92
N ASP A 324 -14.11 -8.96 13.46
CA ASP A 324 -14.56 -9.47 12.15
C ASP A 324 -16.09 -9.48 12.03
N ALA A 325 -16.79 -9.71 13.14
CA ALA A 325 -18.25 -9.56 13.22
C ALA A 325 -18.70 -8.09 13.27
N GLY A 326 -17.77 -7.14 13.38
CA GLY A 326 -18.03 -5.70 13.41
C GLY A 326 -18.26 -5.10 14.80
N ILE A 327 -17.77 -5.76 15.86
CA ILE A 327 -17.84 -5.29 17.25
C ILE A 327 -16.58 -4.50 17.58
N LEU A 328 -16.72 -3.27 18.07
CA LEU A 328 -15.59 -2.51 18.62
C LEU A 328 -15.28 -2.96 20.05
N PHE A 329 -14.00 -3.17 20.34
CA PHE A 329 -13.52 -3.62 21.64
C PHE A 329 -12.95 -2.43 22.42
N VAL A 330 -13.73 -1.84 23.33
CA VAL A 330 -13.30 -0.65 24.08
C VAL A 330 -12.64 -1.09 25.38
N ALA A 331 -11.39 -0.69 25.60
CA ALA A 331 -10.54 -1.19 26.67
C ALA A 331 -9.96 -0.06 27.53
N ALA A 332 -9.91 -0.30 28.84
CA ALA A 332 -9.27 0.60 29.81
C ALA A 332 -7.74 0.58 29.66
N ALA A 333 -7.09 1.75 29.57
CA ALA A 333 -5.65 1.84 29.31
C ALA A 333 -4.75 1.27 30.43
N GLY A 334 -5.27 1.18 31.67
CA GLY A 334 -4.52 0.75 32.86
C GLY A 334 -4.45 1.84 33.96
N ASN A 335 -4.17 1.42 35.19
CA ASN A 335 -4.20 2.28 36.38
C ASN A 335 -2.85 2.33 37.15
N GLY A 336 -1.72 2.15 36.47
CA GLY A 336 -0.39 2.36 37.07
C GLY A 336 0.07 1.31 38.07
N GLY A 337 -0.28 0.03 37.86
CA GLY A 337 0.24 -1.09 38.65
C GLY A 337 0.07 -0.96 40.18
N GLU A 338 1.08 -1.41 40.94
CA GLU A 338 1.06 -1.41 42.42
C GLU A 338 1.37 -0.05 43.05
N ASP A 339 2.10 0.84 42.36
CA ASP A 339 2.46 2.16 42.88
C ASP A 339 1.39 3.23 42.58
N GLY A 340 0.40 2.90 41.75
CA GLY A 340 -0.71 3.77 41.37
C GLY A 340 -0.27 4.94 40.49
N VAL A 341 0.88 4.82 39.82
CA VAL A 341 1.44 5.82 38.91
C VAL A 341 1.31 5.30 37.49
N GLY A 342 0.54 6.00 36.66
CA GLY A 342 0.23 5.59 35.30
C GLY A 342 1.48 5.41 34.45
N ASP A 343 1.56 4.26 33.78
CA ASP A 343 2.68 3.86 32.94
C ASP A 343 2.55 4.32 31.49
N ASP A 344 3.68 4.43 30.81
CA ASP A 344 3.74 4.60 29.35
C ASP A 344 3.71 3.24 28.63
N ASN A 345 2.54 2.92 28.09
CA ASN A 345 2.23 1.68 27.37
C ASN A 345 3.07 1.50 26.09
N ASP A 346 3.69 2.54 25.52
CA ASP A 346 4.56 2.43 24.33
C ASP A 346 5.96 1.90 24.68
N THR A 347 6.44 2.21 25.89
CA THR A 347 7.79 1.81 26.33
C THR A 347 7.83 0.38 26.87
N GLN A 348 6.68 -0.26 27.03
CA GLN A 348 6.53 -1.61 27.57
C GLN A 348 6.46 -2.71 26.49
N ILE A 349 7.08 -2.55 25.32
CA ILE A 349 7.06 -3.60 24.27
C ILE A 349 7.95 -4.81 24.63
N ALA A 350 7.29 -5.93 24.95
CA ALA A 350 7.52 -7.36 24.65
C ALA A 350 8.89 -8.07 24.76
N ASP A 351 10.05 -7.44 25.02
CA ASP A 351 11.35 -8.17 25.04
C ASP A 351 12.18 -8.05 26.34
N THR A 352 11.61 -7.55 27.43
CA THR A 352 12.28 -7.66 28.74
C THR A 352 11.33 -8.16 29.81
N ALA A 353 11.71 -9.23 30.50
CA ALA A 353 10.91 -9.98 31.47
C ALA A 353 10.55 -9.19 32.76
N THR A 354 10.55 -7.86 32.73
CA THR A 354 10.35 -7.00 33.90
C THR A 354 9.40 -5.81 33.67
N SER A 355 8.72 -5.69 32.53
CA SER A 355 7.62 -4.72 32.32
C SER A 355 6.56 -5.35 31.41
N ASN A 356 5.41 -5.71 31.95
CA ASN A 356 4.37 -6.42 31.22
C ASN A 356 3.34 -5.41 30.69
N PRO A 357 3.27 -5.14 29.38
CA PRO A 357 2.35 -4.14 28.83
C PRO A 357 0.89 -4.49 29.18
N PRO A 358 0.03 -3.49 29.46
CA PRO A 358 -1.32 -3.75 29.93
C PRO A 358 -2.21 -4.26 28.80
N TYR A 359 -2.52 -5.55 28.84
CA TYR A 359 -3.55 -6.16 27.99
C TYR A 359 -4.90 -6.15 28.71
N PRO A 360 -6.02 -5.96 27.99
CA PRO A 360 -6.15 -6.00 26.53
C PRO A 360 -5.92 -4.68 25.77
N ALA A 361 -5.68 -3.55 26.45
CA ALA A 361 -5.55 -2.23 25.80
C ALA A 361 -4.43 -2.16 24.76
N ASN A 362 -3.32 -2.86 24.98
CA ASN A 362 -2.17 -2.88 24.08
C ASN A 362 -2.28 -3.89 22.90
N TYR A 363 -3.44 -4.53 22.68
CA TYR A 363 -3.62 -5.36 21.50
C TYR A 363 -3.80 -4.51 20.24
N THR A 364 -3.14 -4.91 19.15
CA THR A 364 -3.41 -4.41 17.80
C THR A 364 -4.32 -5.39 17.09
N CYS A 365 -5.61 -5.06 16.97
CA CYS A 365 -6.62 -5.93 16.38
C CYS A 365 -6.72 -5.73 14.86
N THR A 366 -5.59 -5.94 14.16
CA THR A 366 -5.48 -5.87 12.69
C THR A 366 -4.86 -7.13 12.07
N ARG A 367 -4.45 -8.10 12.89
CA ARG A 367 -3.96 -9.41 12.44
C ARG A 367 -5.20 -10.25 12.06
N GLY A 368 -5.12 -11.03 10.97
CA GLY A 368 -6.26 -11.84 10.48
C GLY A 368 -6.72 -11.60 9.04
N GLY A 369 -6.31 -10.51 8.38
CA GLY A 369 -6.33 -10.41 6.90
C GLY A 369 -7.63 -9.99 6.22
N THR A 370 -8.71 -9.70 6.96
CA THR A 370 -10.00 -9.23 6.40
C THR A 370 -10.38 -7.80 6.79
N ARG A 371 -9.88 -7.27 7.92
CA ARG A 371 -10.22 -5.92 8.42
C ARG A 371 -9.12 -4.89 8.18
N SER A 372 -9.51 -3.70 7.74
CA SER A 372 -8.63 -2.55 7.48
C SER A 372 -8.48 -1.59 8.66
N TYR A 373 -9.09 -1.89 9.82
CA TYR A 373 -9.10 -1.04 11.00
C TYR A 373 -8.77 -1.82 12.27
N ASP A 374 -8.22 -1.13 13.26
CA ASP A 374 -7.99 -1.68 14.59
C ASP A 374 -9.29 -1.71 15.39
N CYS A 375 -9.76 -2.90 15.76
CA CYS A 375 -11.00 -3.03 16.52
C CYS A 375 -10.87 -2.63 17.99
N VAL A 376 -9.65 -2.48 18.54
CA VAL A 376 -9.41 -2.12 19.95
C VAL A 376 -9.35 -0.61 20.12
N ILE A 377 -10.16 -0.04 21.02
CA ILE A 377 -10.12 1.38 21.41
C ILE A 377 -9.60 1.50 22.84
N ALA A 378 -8.39 2.01 23.03
CA ALA A 378 -7.77 2.15 24.35
C ALA A 378 -8.01 3.54 24.97
N VAL A 379 -8.51 3.59 26.22
CA VAL A 379 -9.04 4.83 26.82
C VAL A 379 -8.29 5.24 28.11
N ALA A 380 -7.73 6.45 28.11
CA ALA A 380 -7.12 7.11 29.27
C ALA A 380 -8.16 7.88 30.11
N ALA A 381 -7.85 8.13 31.39
CA ALA A 381 -8.73 8.82 32.33
C ALA A 381 -8.34 10.28 32.61
N LEU A 382 -9.34 11.16 32.56
CA LEU A 382 -9.25 12.59 32.86
C LEU A 382 -9.96 12.98 34.15
N LYS A 383 -9.46 14.05 34.77
CA LYS A 383 -10.13 14.84 35.81
C LYS A 383 -11.05 15.90 35.21
N SER A 384 -11.94 16.43 36.04
CA SER A 384 -12.86 17.53 35.71
C SER A 384 -12.20 18.85 35.31
N ASN A 385 -10.89 18.99 35.51
CA ASN A 385 -10.09 20.13 35.08
C ASN A 385 -9.30 19.87 33.78
N GLY A 386 -9.51 18.74 33.11
CA GLY A 386 -8.86 18.40 31.84
C GLY A 386 -7.45 17.83 31.97
N THR A 387 -6.96 17.55 33.17
CA THR A 387 -5.68 16.86 33.38
C THR A 387 -5.85 15.34 33.32
N ARG A 388 -4.94 14.63 32.63
CA ARG A 388 -4.77 13.19 32.82
C ARG A 388 -4.51 12.90 34.29
N ASP A 389 -5.24 11.98 34.88
CA ASP A 389 -5.00 11.62 36.27
C ASP A 389 -3.67 10.86 36.42
N SER A 390 -3.02 10.99 37.58
CA SER A 390 -1.69 10.44 37.83
C SER A 390 -1.66 8.93 37.73
N TYR A 391 -2.77 8.23 38.02
CA TYR A 391 -2.87 6.77 37.91
C TYR A 391 -3.09 6.28 36.47
N SER A 392 -3.61 7.12 35.57
CA SER A 392 -4.03 6.65 34.24
C SER A 392 -2.84 6.29 33.39
N ASN A 393 -2.76 5.07 32.87
CA ASN A 393 -1.78 4.75 31.84
C ASN A 393 -2.01 5.60 30.57
N TYR A 394 -0.97 5.71 29.75
CA TYR A 394 -0.94 6.51 28.53
C TYR A 394 -0.02 5.85 27.50
N GLY A 395 -0.01 6.32 26.27
CA GLY A 395 0.86 5.81 25.20
C GLY A 395 0.57 6.55 23.90
N ALA A 396 1.56 7.20 23.32
CA ALA A 396 1.43 7.97 22.08
C ALA A 396 1.01 7.11 20.88
N THR A 397 1.27 5.81 20.91
CA THR A 397 0.87 4.85 19.85
C THR A 397 -0.10 3.77 20.30
N THR A 398 -0.22 3.53 21.61
CA THR A 398 -0.97 2.40 22.19
C THR A 398 -2.24 2.81 22.95
N VAL A 399 -2.44 4.10 23.24
CA VAL A 399 -3.66 4.62 23.87
C VAL A 399 -4.31 5.67 22.98
N ASP A 400 -5.56 5.46 22.60
CA ASP A 400 -6.20 6.21 21.52
C ASP A 400 -6.64 7.62 21.93
N LEU A 401 -7.43 7.73 23.01
CA LEU A 401 -8.01 8.98 23.47
C LEU A 401 -8.23 9.01 24.99
N GLY A 402 -8.53 10.19 25.53
CA GLY A 402 -8.95 10.35 26.93
C GLY A 402 -10.45 10.55 27.10
N ALA A 403 -11.01 10.11 28.23
CA ALA A 403 -12.38 10.40 28.63
C ALA A 403 -12.49 10.66 30.16
N PRO A 404 -13.62 11.19 30.66
CA PRO A 404 -13.83 11.40 32.10
C PRO A 404 -13.69 10.10 32.91
N GLY A 405 -12.72 10.04 33.82
CA GLY A 405 -12.45 8.82 34.61
C GLY A 405 -12.27 9.03 36.11
N THR A 406 -12.20 10.28 36.59
CA THR A 406 -12.03 10.59 38.01
C THR A 406 -13.27 11.26 38.61
N SER A 407 -13.71 10.76 39.76
CA SER A 407 -14.91 11.22 40.46
C SER A 407 -16.17 11.07 39.61
N ILE A 408 -16.36 9.87 39.04
CA ILE A 408 -17.51 9.54 38.18
C ILE A 408 -18.60 8.90 39.03
N VAL A 409 -19.79 9.52 39.05
CA VAL A 409 -20.98 9.00 39.72
C VAL A 409 -21.74 8.11 38.76
N SER A 410 -22.10 6.90 39.20
CA SER A 410 -22.92 5.97 38.44
C SER A 410 -23.65 5.00 39.38
N THR A 411 -24.48 4.13 38.82
CA THR A 411 -25.19 3.04 39.50
C THR A 411 -24.23 2.05 40.15
N VAL A 412 -24.63 1.39 41.23
CA VAL A 412 -23.90 0.24 41.79
C VAL A 412 -24.92 -0.79 42.28
N ASP A 413 -24.48 -2.02 42.49
CA ASP A 413 -25.33 -3.09 43.01
C ASP A 413 -26.09 -2.65 44.26
N ARG A 414 -27.41 -2.85 44.26
CA ARG A 414 -28.33 -2.50 45.36
C ARG A 414 -27.95 -3.16 46.68
N SER A 415 -27.23 -4.28 46.65
CA SER A 415 -26.77 -4.98 47.86
C SER A 415 -25.71 -4.19 48.66
N THR A 416 -25.07 -3.18 48.05
CA THR A 416 -24.02 -2.36 48.68
C THR A 416 -24.55 -1.33 49.70
N GLY A 417 -25.87 -1.14 49.78
CA GLY A 417 -26.53 -0.19 50.69
C GLY A 417 -26.64 1.25 50.18
N SER A 418 -26.11 1.55 48.99
CA SER A 418 -26.35 2.77 48.22
C SER A 418 -26.55 2.37 46.76
N GLU A 419 -27.58 2.85 46.07
CA GLU A 419 -27.84 2.54 44.65
C GLU A 419 -26.86 3.25 43.70
N TYR A 420 -26.16 4.27 44.19
CA TYR A 420 -25.22 5.08 43.39
C TYR A 420 -23.92 5.32 44.15
N ALA A 421 -22.79 5.36 43.45
CA ALA A 421 -21.48 5.62 44.04
C ALA A 421 -20.54 6.39 43.10
N THR A 422 -19.56 7.07 43.69
CA THR A 422 -18.46 7.71 42.98
C THR A 422 -17.28 6.75 42.87
N LYS A 423 -16.78 6.49 41.66
CA LYS A 423 -15.56 5.70 41.42
C LYS A 423 -14.53 6.48 40.60
N ILE A 424 -13.32 5.93 40.56
CA ILE A 424 -12.14 6.50 39.89
C ILE A 424 -11.45 5.37 39.13
N GLY A 425 -11.03 5.61 37.89
CA GLY A 425 -10.25 4.66 37.10
C GLY A 425 -10.39 4.86 35.59
N THR A 426 -9.48 4.29 34.81
CA THR A 426 -9.67 4.11 33.35
C THR A 426 -10.90 3.25 33.05
N SER A 427 -11.29 2.40 34.00
CA SER A 427 -12.56 1.66 34.03
C SER A 427 -13.81 2.54 34.00
N MET A 428 -13.75 3.79 34.46
CA MET A 428 -14.85 4.76 34.39
C MET A 428 -14.78 5.65 33.14
N ALA A 429 -13.60 5.79 32.52
CA ALA A 429 -13.43 6.50 31.25
C ALA A 429 -13.92 5.67 30.04
N THR A 430 -13.57 4.38 30.02
CA THR A 430 -13.97 3.40 29.00
C THR A 430 -15.48 3.43 28.68
N PRO A 431 -16.40 3.36 29.66
CA PRO A 431 -17.84 3.35 29.38
C PRO A 431 -18.39 4.65 28.79
N HIS A 432 -17.72 5.80 28.97
CA HIS A 432 -18.11 7.02 28.26
C HIS A 432 -17.91 6.87 26.75
N VAL A 433 -16.81 6.24 26.34
CA VAL A 433 -16.50 5.97 24.92
C VAL A 433 -17.43 4.88 24.37
N THR A 434 -17.66 3.80 25.13
CA THR A 434 -18.59 2.75 24.71
C THR A 434 -20.00 3.27 24.52
N GLY A 435 -20.51 4.09 25.44
CA GLY A 435 -21.82 4.72 25.32
C GLY A 435 -21.89 5.71 24.14
N ALA A 436 -20.80 6.39 23.81
CA ALA A 436 -20.73 7.27 22.64
C ALA A 436 -20.84 6.47 21.32
N ILE A 437 -20.19 5.30 21.24
CA ILE A 437 -20.29 4.38 20.09
C ILE A 437 -21.72 3.86 19.94
N ALA A 438 -22.35 3.47 21.05
CA ALA A 438 -23.76 3.05 21.06
C ALA A 438 -24.69 4.17 20.57
N LEU A 439 -24.50 5.39 21.08
CA LEU A 439 -25.29 6.55 20.68
C LEU A 439 -25.06 6.94 19.22
N CYS A 440 -23.86 6.78 18.69
CA CYS A 440 -23.57 7.00 17.26
C CYS A 440 -24.30 5.96 16.39
N ALA A 441 -24.28 4.68 16.78
CA ALA A 441 -24.97 3.61 16.07
C ALA A 441 -26.51 3.74 16.12
N SER A 442 -27.06 4.42 17.14
CA SER A 442 -28.50 4.62 17.27
C SER A 442 -29.08 5.60 16.26
N LEU A 443 -28.23 6.36 15.54
CA LEU A 443 -28.68 7.39 14.61
C LEU A 443 -29.07 6.84 13.23
N GLY A 444 -29.08 5.52 13.07
CA GLY A 444 -29.56 4.84 11.87
C GLY A 444 -28.66 5.02 10.64
N THR A 445 -27.42 5.49 10.82
CA THR A 445 -26.47 5.66 9.72
C THR A 445 -25.70 4.37 9.48
N SER A 446 -25.54 4.01 8.20
CA SER A 446 -24.87 2.80 7.73
C SER A 446 -23.34 2.87 7.87
N ILE A 447 -22.85 3.41 9.00
CA ILE A 447 -21.43 3.61 9.25
C ILE A 447 -20.83 2.32 9.82
N GLY A 448 -20.01 1.66 8.99
CA GLY A 448 -19.28 0.48 9.44
C GLY A 448 -18.33 0.80 10.61
N PRO A 449 -17.91 -0.21 11.39
CA PRO A 449 -17.08 -0.05 12.58
C PRO A 449 -15.74 0.69 12.31
N SER A 450 -15.18 0.54 11.11
CA SER A 450 -14.01 1.33 10.66
C SER A 450 -14.32 2.83 10.61
N ALA A 451 -15.46 3.21 10.05
CA ALA A 451 -15.88 4.60 9.94
C ALA A 451 -16.22 5.17 11.32
N VAL A 452 -16.90 4.39 12.16
CA VAL A 452 -17.19 4.74 13.57
C VAL A 452 -15.89 5.03 14.32
N ARG A 453 -14.87 4.16 14.21
CA ARG A 453 -13.55 4.41 14.81
C ARG A 453 -12.92 5.70 14.27
N SER A 454 -12.84 5.86 12.95
CA SER A 454 -12.20 7.04 12.33
C SER A 454 -12.90 8.34 12.74
N LEU A 455 -14.23 8.35 12.77
CA LEU A 455 -15.03 9.48 13.24
C LEU A 455 -14.75 9.76 14.72
N LEU A 456 -14.74 8.73 15.57
CA LEU A 456 -14.44 8.88 16.99
C LEU A 456 -13.05 9.51 17.21
N MET A 457 -12.03 9.05 16.48
CA MET A 457 -10.66 9.58 16.61
C MET A 457 -10.54 11.03 16.11
N SER A 458 -11.15 11.34 14.98
CA SER A 458 -11.07 12.66 14.33
C SER A 458 -11.92 13.73 15.00
N THR A 459 -12.95 13.35 15.77
CA THR A 459 -13.84 14.29 16.46
C THR A 459 -13.41 14.58 17.90
N THR A 460 -12.32 13.99 18.36
CA THR A 460 -11.74 14.32 19.66
C THR A 460 -11.36 15.79 19.76
N VAL A 461 -11.50 16.37 20.95
CA VAL A 461 -11.09 17.75 21.20
C VAL A 461 -9.71 17.75 21.84
N ALA A 462 -8.76 18.38 21.15
CA ALA A 462 -7.38 18.55 21.62
C ALA A 462 -7.34 18.99 23.09
N THR A 463 -6.61 18.23 23.90
CA THR A 463 -6.53 18.44 25.35
C THR A 463 -5.06 18.46 25.76
N PRO A 464 -4.53 19.57 26.31
CA PRO A 464 -3.09 19.74 26.51
C PRO A 464 -2.41 18.62 27.30
N SER A 465 -3.10 18.01 28.26
CA SER A 465 -2.57 16.93 29.08
C SER A 465 -2.46 15.58 28.37
N LEU A 466 -3.01 15.45 27.16
CA LEU A 466 -3.01 14.24 26.34
C LEU A 466 -2.10 14.36 25.10
N SER A 467 -1.67 15.58 24.77
CA SER A 467 -0.83 15.88 23.62
C SER A 467 0.49 15.09 23.69
N GLY A 468 0.76 14.29 22.65
CA GLY A 468 1.98 13.48 22.55
C GLY A 468 2.04 12.27 23.49
N ILE A 469 0.96 11.95 24.21
CA ILE A 469 0.87 10.77 25.09
C ILE A 469 -0.37 9.91 24.83
N THR A 470 -1.15 10.24 23.80
CA THR A 470 -2.24 9.43 23.23
C THR A 470 -2.23 9.65 21.71
N VAL A 471 -2.78 8.72 20.94
CA VAL A 471 -2.81 8.77 19.46
C VAL A 471 -3.46 10.06 18.96
N THR A 472 -4.62 10.42 19.53
CA THR A 472 -5.37 11.62 19.13
C THR A 472 -4.85 12.90 19.77
N GLY A 473 -4.16 12.81 20.91
CA GLY A 473 -3.86 13.97 21.76
C GLY A 473 -5.12 14.67 22.31
N GLY A 474 -6.28 14.02 22.23
CA GLY A 474 -7.58 14.62 22.43
C GLY A 474 -8.46 13.82 23.38
N ARG A 475 -9.51 14.48 23.89
CA ARG A 475 -10.55 13.85 24.71
C ARG A 475 -11.81 13.60 23.89
N LEU A 476 -12.63 12.66 24.33
CA LEU A 476 -13.96 12.38 23.79
C LEU A 476 -14.84 13.64 23.72
N ASP A 477 -15.51 13.85 22.59
CA ASP A 477 -16.59 14.82 22.41
C ASP A 477 -17.78 14.12 21.73
N VAL A 478 -18.74 13.66 22.55
CA VAL A 478 -19.92 12.91 22.11
C VAL A 478 -20.81 13.78 21.22
N GLY A 479 -20.94 15.07 21.50
CA GLY A 479 -21.75 16.00 20.72
C GLY A 479 -21.25 16.14 19.28
N ALA A 480 -19.94 16.35 19.10
CA ALA A 480 -19.30 16.42 17.79
C ALA A 480 -19.22 15.07 17.08
N PHE A 481 -18.94 13.99 17.82
CA PHE A 481 -18.89 12.64 17.26
C PHE A 481 -20.24 12.23 16.66
N THR A 482 -21.31 12.35 17.45
CA THR A 482 -22.65 11.94 17.02
C THR A 482 -23.25 12.86 15.96
N SER A 483 -22.82 14.13 15.84
CA SER A 483 -23.31 15.00 14.77
C SER A 483 -22.75 14.57 13.42
N GLN A 484 -21.48 14.14 13.38
CA GLN A 484 -20.88 13.55 12.19
C GLN A 484 -21.51 12.19 11.88
N CYS A 485 -21.82 11.38 12.90
CA CYS A 485 -22.55 10.13 12.70
C CYS A 485 -23.93 10.37 12.06
N ALA A 486 -24.67 11.41 12.47
CA ALA A 486 -25.97 11.79 11.89
C ALA A 486 -25.87 12.43 10.49
N ALA A 487 -24.73 13.00 10.14
CA ALA A 487 -24.51 13.68 8.86
C ALA A 487 -24.17 12.71 7.70
N VAL A 488 -23.95 11.42 7.97
CA VAL A 488 -23.73 10.41 6.93
C VAL A 488 -25.08 9.94 6.39
N PRO A 489 -25.50 10.34 5.17
CA PRO A 489 -26.79 9.92 4.63
C PRO A 489 -26.81 8.39 4.45
N PRO A 490 -27.95 7.71 4.71
CA PRO A 490 -28.08 6.29 4.46
C PRO A 490 -27.83 6.03 2.97
N THR A 491 -27.06 4.99 2.63
CA THR A 491 -26.67 4.74 1.24
C THR A 491 -27.93 4.53 0.39
N PRO A 492 -28.21 5.40 -0.59
CA PRO A 492 -29.43 5.31 -1.36
C PRO A 492 -29.43 4.02 -2.20
N TYR A 493 -30.58 3.37 -2.27
CA TYR A 493 -30.80 2.31 -3.24
C TYR A 493 -30.80 2.92 -4.64
N THR A 494 -30.22 2.25 -5.63
CA THR A 494 -30.46 2.58 -7.04
C THR A 494 -31.24 1.45 -7.68
N CYS A 495 -32.28 1.80 -8.44
CA CYS A 495 -33.15 0.84 -9.10
C CYS A 495 -32.94 0.85 -10.61
N SER A 496 -32.83 -0.33 -11.21
CA SER A 496 -32.66 -0.50 -12.66
C SER A 496 -33.44 -1.71 -13.18
N ALA A 497 -33.66 -1.77 -14.49
CA ALA A 497 -34.27 -2.93 -15.12
C ALA A 497 -33.42 -4.19 -14.88
N ALA A 498 -34.08 -5.29 -14.55
CA ALA A 498 -33.44 -6.58 -14.28
C ALA A 498 -33.96 -7.66 -15.25
N THR A 499 -33.20 -8.74 -15.40
CA THR A 499 -33.66 -9.92 -16.13
C THR A 499 -34.84 -10.56 -15.41
N TYR A 500 -35.95 -10.74 -16.13
CA TYR A 500 -37.12 -11.43 -15.60
C TYR A 500 -36.83 -12.93 -15.44
N ALA A 501 -37.03 -13.45 -14.24
CA ALA A 501 -36.95 -14.87 -13.90
C ALA A 501 -37.93 -15.13 -12.75
N TRP A 502 -38.88 -16.05 -12.92
CA TRP A 502 -39.95 -16.30 -11.94
C TRP A 502 -39.59 -17.45 -11.00
N ASP A 503 -39.82 -17.27 -9.70
CA ASP A 503 -39.67 -18.32 -8.69
C ASP A 503 -41.04 -18.86 -8.28
N ASP A 504 -41.49 -19.99 -8.83
CA ASP A 504 -42.81 -20.52 -8.48
C ASP A 504 -42.81 -21.13 -7.06
N ILE A 505 -43.35 -20.37 -6.11
CA ILE A 505 -43.50 -20.77 -4.72
C ILE A 505 -44.96 -21.02 -4.31
N VAL A 506 -45.92 -20.82 -5.22
CA VAL A 506 -47.33 -21.04 -4.90
C VAL A 506 -47.56 -22.53 -4.66
N GLY A 507 -48.18 -22.88 -3.53
CA GLY A 507 -48.40 -24.27 -3.12
C GLY A 507 -47.16 -25.00 -2.57
N THR A 508 -45.95 -24.43 -2.70
CA THR A 508 -44.71 -25.02 -2.15
C THR A 508 -44.06 -24.18 -1.05
N GLY A 509 -44.40 -22.89 -0.96
CA GLY A 509 -44.05 -21.99 0.14
C GLY A 509 -45.06 -22.04 1.29
N THR A 510 -44.94 -21.09 2.22
CA THR A 510 -45.92 -20.91 3.29
C THR A 510 -46.91 -19.82 2.90
N GLN A 511 -48.20 -20.15 2.83
CA GLN A 511 -49.25 -19.17 2.58
C GLN A 511 -49.41 -18.25 3.80
N ARG A 512 -49.52 -16.94 3.56
CA ARG A 512 -49.81 -15.92 4.57
C ARG A 512 -51.26 -15.47 4.38
N VAL A 513 -52.09 -15.77 5.36
CA VAL A 513 -53.50 -15.36 5.37
C VAL A 513 -53.57 -13.94 5.93
N LEU A 514 -53.87 -12.97 5.06
CA LEU A 514 -53.92 -11.56 5.39
C LEU A 514 -55.35 -11.05 5.14
N ALA A 515 -55.86 -10.24 6.08
CA ALA A 515 -57.03 -9.42 5.85
C ALA A 515 -56.66 -8.17 5.04
N ASP A 516 -57.67 -7.40 4.65
CA ASP A 516 -57.48 -6.05 4.13
C ASP A 516 -56.69 -5.17 5.11
N ASP A 517 -55.80 -4.32 4.58
CA ASP A 517 -54.85 -3.49 5.35
C ASP A 517 -54.05 -4.23 6.45
N ALA A 518 -53.82 -5.54 6.30
CA ALA A 518 -53.13 -6.36 7.30
C ALA A 518 -51.68 -6.67 6.90
N ALA A 519 -50.83 -6.89 7.90
CA ALA A 519 -49.46 -7.36 7.71
C ALA A 519 -49.10 -8.44 8.73
N VAL A 520 -48.15 -9.29 8.36
CA VAL A 520 -47.57 -10.30 9.24
C VAL A 520 -46.05 -10.29 9.17
N GLU A 521 -45.39 -10.32 10.32
CA GLU A 521 -43.94 -10.47 10.36
C GLU A 521 -43.55 -11.92 10.09
N VAL A 522 -42.55 -12.09 9.24
CA VAL A 522 -42.02 -13.42 8.88
C VAL A 522 -40.50 -13.42 8.93
N PRO A 523 -39.88 -14.55 9.34
CA PRO A 523 -38.44 -14.71 9.22
C PRO A 523 -38.03 -14.80 7.75
N VAL A 524 -37.00 -14.04 7.36
CA VAL A 524 -36.38 -14.06 6.03
C VAL A 524 -35.50 -15.30 5.86
N GLY A 525 -34.98 -15.82 6.98
CA GLY A 525 -34.14 -17.02 7.02
C GLY A 525 -32.66 -16.77 6.74
N PHE A 526 -32.26 -15.50 6.65
CA PHE A 526 -30.87 -15.01 6.64
C PHE A 526 -30.84 -13.52 7.02
N THR A 527 -29.68 -13.03 7.44
CA THR A 527 -29.46 -11.60 7.71
C THR A 527 -29.11 -10.87 6.42
N PHE A 528 -29.72 -9.71 6.18
CA PHE A 528 -29.41 -8.82 5.05
C PHE A 528 -29.38 -7.36 5.53
N SER A 529 -28.66 -6.50 4.83
CA SER A 529 -28.61 -5.07 5.15
C SER A 529 -29.67 -4.30 4.35
N PHE A 530 -30.44 -3.45 5.03
CA PHE A 530 -31.42 -2.53 4.45
C PHE A 530 -31.12 -1.11 4.94
N TYR A 531 -30.70 -0.23 4.02
CA TYR A 531 -30.19 1.11 4.35
C TYR A 531 -29.12 1.11 5.47
N GLY A 532 -28.30 0.05 5.50
CA GLY A 532 -27.23 -0.12 6.49
C GLY A 532 -27.62 -0.78 7.79
N VAL A 533 -28.90 -1.05 8.01
CA VAL A 533 -29.37 -1.76 9.20
C VAL A 533 -29.56 -3.23 8.85
N ASN A 534 -28.94 -4.13 9.62
CA ASN A 534 -29.11 -5.57 9.45
C ASN A 534 -30.53 -6.00 9.86
N ARG A 535 -31.12 -6.86 9.04
CA ARG A 535 -32.49 -7.39 9.18
C ARG A 535 -32.49 -8.89 8.98
N SER A 536 -33.31 -9.58 9.77
CA SER A 536 -33.54 -11.03 9.65
C SER A 536 -35.03 -11.38 9.49
N THR A 537 -35.90 -10.38 9.64
CA THR A 537 -37.35 -10.46 9.46
C THR A 537 -37.83 -9.46 8.43
N ALA A 538 -39.05 -9.67 7.93
CA ALA A 538 -39.77 -8.73 7.07
C ALA A 538 -41.26 -8.75 7.42
N TRP A 539 -41.90 -7.59 7.43
CA TRP A 539 -43.36 -7.47 7.49
C TRP A 539 -43.94 -7.62 6.09
N VAL A 540 -44.77 -8.63 5.86
CA VAL A 540 -45.45 -8.85 4.57
C VAL A 540 -46.85 -8.29 4.65
N GLY A 541 -47.14 -7.24 3.87
CA GLY A 541 -48.45 -6.59 3.82
C GLY A 541 -49.39 -7.11 2.74
N SER A 542 -50.69 -6.96 2.96
CA SER A 542 -51.74 -7.18 1.96
C SER A 542 -51.52 -6.32 0.71
N ASN A 543 -51.16 -5.05 0.95
CA ASN A 543 -51.09 -3.97 -0.03
C ASN A 543 -49.82 -3.97 -0.91
N GLY A 544 -49.13 -5.10 -1.06
CA GLY A 544 -48.03 -5.25 -2.04
C GLY A 544 -46.69 -4.61 -1.68
N LEU A 545 -46.42 -4.42 -0.38
CA LEU A 545 -45.15 -3.91 0.14
C LEU A 545 -44.56 -4.83 1.23
N LEU A 546 -43.24 -4.73 1.41
CA LEU A 546 -42.51 -5.33 2.51
C LEU A 546 -42.04 -4.23 3.46
N GLY A 547 -42.45 -4.31 4.73
CA GLY A 547 -41.89 -3.47 5.79
C GLY A 547 -40.57 -4.05 6.27
N LEU A 548 -39.50 -3.26 6.15
CA LEU A 548 -38.13 -3.69 6.42
C LEU A 548 -37.48 -2.86 7.55
N ALA A 549 -38.26 -2.03 8.26
CA ALA A 549 -37.87 -1.37 9.50
C ALA A 549 -38.54 -1.99 10.75
N GLU A 550 -38.16 -1.53 11.95
CA GLU A 550 -38.73 -2.06 13.20
C GLU A 550 -40.18 -1.58 13.39
N ALA A 551 -40.94 -2.33 14.19
CA ALA A 551 -42.33 -2.07 14.51
C ALA A 551 -42.56 -0.66 15.12
N PRO A 552 -43.77 -0.06 14.99
CA PRO A 552 -45.01 -0.66 14.50
C PRO A 552 -45.26 -0.41 13.01
N PHE A 553 -44.95 -1.41 12.20
CA PHE A 553 -45.26 -1.43 10.77
C PHE A 553 -46.74 -1.63 10.42
N PRO A 554 -47.56 -2.41 11.17
CA PRO A 554 -48.97 -2.65 10.83
C PRO A 554 -49.83 -1.38 10.68
N ALA A 555 -49.50 -0.29 11.37
CA ALA A 555 -50.23 0.99 11.25
C ALA A 555 -49.92 1.76 9.95
N ALA A 556 -48.91 1.33 9.19
CA ALA A 556 -48.43 1.99 7.99
C ALA A 556 -48.95 1.35 6.68
N PHE A 557 -49.48 0.13 6.72
CA PHE A 557 -50.06 -0.57 5.56
C PHE A 557 -51.48 -0.09 5.26
N THR A 558 -51.62 1.21 4.99
CA THR A 558 -52.92 1.80 4.66
C THR A 558 -53.27 1.59 3.18
N ALA A 559 -54.55 1.73 2.85
CA ALA A 559 -55.10 1.73 1.49
C ALA A 559 -54.51 2.82 0.55
N GLY A 560 -53.92 3.90 1.09
CA GLY A 560 -53.34 4.97 0.30
C GLY A 560 -51.86 4.74 -0.02
N ASN A 561 -51.44 4.95 -1.27
CA ASN A 561 -50.04 4.94 -1.68
C ASN A 561 -49.51 6.37 -1.89
N ASP A 562 -48.24 6.59 -1.55
CA ASP A 562 -47.57 7.90 -1.66
C ASP A 562 -46.35 7.83 -2.61
N PRO A 563 -45.88 8.98 -3.16
CA PRO A 563 -44.61 9.04 -3.89
C PRO A 563 -43.42 8.73 -2.96
N VAL A 564 -42.27 8.40 -3.52
CA VAL A 564 -41.05 8.07 -2.77
C VAL A 564 -39.90 9.01 -3.17
N PRO A 565 -39.17 9.63 -2.23
CA PRO A 565 -39.41 9.59 -0.79
C PRO A 565 -40.63 10.43 -0.34
N SER A 566 -41.23 10.05 0.78
CA SER A 566 -42.33 10.73 1.47
C SER A 566 -42.09 10.72 2.99
N PRO A 567 -42.27 11.84 3.70
CA PRO A 567 -42.21 11.86 5.16
C PRO A 567 -43.43 11.19 5.83
N SER A 568 -44.45 10.82 5.05
CA SER A 568 -45.62 10.09 5.54
C SER A 568 -45.35 8.57 5.49
N PRO A 569 -45.86 7.79 6.45
CA PRO A 569 -45.83 6.32 6.36
C PRO A 569 -46.52 5.81 5.07
N ALA A 570 -46.09 4.68 4.50
CA ALA A 570 -45.16 3.70 5.06
C ALA A 570 -43.69 3.95 4.74
N ASN A 571 -42.88 4.31 5.75
CA ASN A 571 -41.43 4.47 5.61
C ASN A 571 -40.67 3.18 5.89
N GLY A 572 -39.41 3.08 5.43
CA GLY A 572 -38.57 1.91 5.71
C GLY A 572 -39.03 0.62 5.02
N ALA A 573 -39.57 0.76 3.81
CA ALA A 573 -40.24 -0.32 3.10
C ALA A 573 -39.70 -0.51 1.68
N ALA A 574 -39.92 -1.72 1.16
CA ALA A 574 -39.78 -2.05 -0.25
C ALA A 574 -41.18 -2.15 -0.87
N PHE A 575 -41.51 -1.23 -1.77
CA PHE A 575 -42.81 -1.16 -2.44
C PHE A 575 -42.70 -1.93 -3.77
N ALA A 576 -43.09 -3.20 -3.76
CA ALA A 576 -43.05 -4.02 -4.97
C ALA A 576 -44.23 -3.69 -5.90
N TYR A 577 -45.40 -3.43 -5.32
CA TYR A 577 -46.59 -2.92 -5.99
C TYR A 577 -47.53 -2.33 -4.93
N TRP A 578 -47.12 -1.22 -4.30
CA TRP A 578 -47.89 -0.66 -3.18
C TRP A 578 -49.17 -0.01 -3.68
N ASP A 579 -50.29 -0.64 -3.37
CA ASP A 579 -51.64 -0.25 -3.78
C ASP A 579 -52.68 -0.87 -2.82
N ASP A 580 -53.94 -0.47 -2.94
CA ASP A 580 -55.06 -0.92 -2.12
C ASP A 580 -55.49 -2.36 -2.50
N LEU A 581 -54.76 -3.38 -2.04
CA LEU A 581 -54.92 -4.78 -2.45
C LEU A 581 -55.55 -5.62 -1.33
N ASP A 582 -56.55 -6.43 -1.69
CA ASP A 582 -57.30 -7.24 -0.71
C ASP A 582 -57.18 -8.75 -1.01
N PRO A 583 -56.20 -9.44 -0.41
CA PRO A 583 -56.04 -10.89 -0.57
C PRO A 583 -57.13 -11.71 0.18
N SER A 584 -58.00 -11.06 0.97
CA SER A 584 -59.06 -11.75 1.72
C SER A 584 -60.29 -12.09 0.86
N VAL A 585 -60.46 -11.36 -0.25
CA VAL A 585 -61.59 -11.54 -1.19
C VAL A 585 -61.18 -12.25 -2.49
N GLY A 586 -59.88 -12.48 -2.72
CA GLY A 586 -59.36 -13.22 -3.88
C GLY A 586 -57.83 -13.33 -3.86
N GLY A 587 -57.27 -14.27 -4.62
CA GLY A 587 -55.82 -14.47 -4.71
C GLY A 587 -55.18 -15.08 -3.45
N SER A 588 -53.86 -14.94 -3.34
CA SER A 588 -53.09 -15.43 -2.19
C SER A 588 -51.70 -14.81 -2.05
N VAL A 589 -51.17 -14.77 -0.82
CA VAL A 589 -49.80 -14.31 -0.53
C VAL A 589 -48.96 -15.49 -0.01
N TRP A 590 -47.76 -15.68 -0.56
CA TRP A 590 -46.87 -16.80 -0.22
C TRP A 590 -45.46 -16.32 0.08
N THR A 591 -44.79 -16.93 1.06
CA THR A 591 -43.37 -16.67 1.35
C THR A 591 -42.54 -17.94 1.38
N ARG A 592 -41.29 -17.87 0.89
CA ARG A 592 -40.33 -18.98 0.95
C ARG A 592 -38.89 -18.50 0.81
N THR A 593 -37.99 -19.04 1.64
CA THR A 593 -36.54 -18.92 1.45
C THR A 593 -36.05 -20.06 0.55
N LEU A 594 -35.33 -19.73 -0.52
CA LEU A 594 -34.81 -20.66 -1.52
C LEU A 594 -33.27 -20.61 -1.56
N GLY A 595 -32.64 -21.71 -1.94
CA GLY A 595 -31.18 -21.82 -2.06
C GLY A 595 -30.47 -22.24 -0.77
N SER A 596 -29.15 -22.11 -0.75
CA SER A 596 -28.28 -22.43 0.37
C SER A 596 -27.29 -21.29 0.61
N ALA A 597 -26.88 -21.07 1.87
CA ALA A 597 -25.94 -20.00 2.21
C ALA A 597 -24.63 -20.13 1.42
N PRO A 598 -23.98 -19.03 1.01
CA PRO A 598 -24.39 -17.62 1.20
C PRO A 598 -25.28 -17.06 0.06
N ASN A 599 -25.88 -17.92 -0.76
CA ASN A 599 -26.65 -17.53 -1.96
C ASN A 599 -28.15 -17.80 -1.81
N ARG A 600 -28.70 -17.63 -0.60
CA ARG A 600 -30.14 -17.73 -0.38
C ARG A 600 -30.86 -16.52 -0.97
N ARG A 601 -32.15 -16.70 -1.24
CA ARG A 601 -33.07 -15.61 -1.55
C ARG A 601 -34.40 -15.84 -0.85
N PHE A 602 -34.97 -14.80 -0.29
CA PHE A 602 -36.30 -14.81 0.30
C PHE A 602 -37.29 -14.26 -0.70
N VAL A 603 -38.28 -15.07 -1.08
CA VAL A 603 -39.28 -14.73 -2.09
C VAL A 603 -40.62 -14.54 -1.42
N THR A 604 -41.26 -13.39 -1.67
CA THR A 604 -42.67 -13.14 -1.37
C THR A 604 -43.43 -13.01 -2.68
N THR A 605 -44.51 -13.77 -2.85
CA THR A 605 -45.39 -13.74 -4.04
C THR A 605 -46.78 -13.30 -3.62
N TRP A 606 -47.29 -12.26 -4.25
CA TRP A 606 -48.72 -11.94 -4.31
C TRP A 606 -49.23 -12.54 -5.61
N SER A 607 -50.16 -13.49 -5.54
CA SER A 607 -50.67 -14.25 -6.69
C SER A 607 -52.15 -13.98 -6.88
N ASP A 608 -52.50 -13.43 -8.04
CA ASP A 608 -53.87 -13.10 -8.45
C ASP A 608 -54.64 -12.28 -7.39
N VAL A 609 -53.96 -11.31 -6.76
CA VAL A 609 -54.53 -10.51 -5.68
C VAL A 609 -55.35 -9.34 -6.26
N PRO A 610 -56.65 -9.25 -5.95
CA PRO A 610 -57.52 -8.20 -6.47
C PRO A 610 -57.29 -6.87 -5.74
N ARG A 611 -57.65 -5.78 -6.41
CA ARG A 611 -57.74 -4.46 -5.79
C ARG A 611 -59.02 -4.33 -4.97
N TRP A 612 -58.95 -3.70 -3.80
CA TRP A 612 -60.12 -3.27 -3.06
C TRP A 612 -60.82 -2.09 -3.78
N VAL A 613 -62.14 -2.21 -3.96
CA VAL A 613 -62.98 -1.15 -4.52
C VAL A 613 -64.37 -1.16 -3.87
N GLN A 614 -64.94 0.03 -3.70
CA GLN A 614 -66.19 0.26 -2.94
C GLN A 614 -67.43 -0.48 -3.48
N SER A 615 -67.39 -1.01 -4.70
CA SER A 615 -68.49 -1.71 -5.39
C SER A 615 -68.40 -3.25 -5.38
N GLY A 616 -67.45 -3.84 -4.63
CA GLY A 616 -67.14 -5.28 -4.65
C GLY A 616 -65.85 -5.60 -5.42
N PRO A 617 -65.19 -6.75 -5.21
CA PRO A 617 -63.83 -6.99 -5.71
C PRO A 617 -63.71 -6.77 -7.22
N ALA A 618 -62.61 -6.16 -7.65
CA ALA A 618 -62.28 -6.05 -9.07
C ALA A 618 -62.21 -7.45 -9.71
N SER A 619 -62.65 -7.57 -10.97
CA SER A 619 -62.64 -8.81 -11.73
C SER A 619 -61.24 -9.12 -12.29
N GLY A 620 -60.43 -9.81 -11.49
CA GLY A 620 -59.04 -10.18 -11.79
C GLY A 620 -58.05 -9.65 -10.74
N GLY A 621 -56.82 -10.18 -10.73
CA GLY A 621 -55.82 -9.82 -9.74
C GLY A 621 -54.40 -9.76 -10.31
N VAL A 622 -53.53 -9.02 -9.62
CA VAL A 622 -52.13 -8.88 -10.02
C VAL A 622 -51.28 -9.99 -9.42
N THR A 623 -50.25 -10.40 -10.17
CA THR A 623 -49.28 -11.43 -9.78
C THR A 623 -47.85 -10.89 -9.88
N PHE A 624 -47.21 -10.71 -8.74
CA PHE A 624 -45.85 -10.15 -8.65
C PHE A 624 -45.08 -10.70 -7.44
N GLN A 625 -43.76 -10.46 -7.44
CA GLN A 625 -42.84 -10.88 -6.41
C GLN A 625 -41.99 -9.74 -5.87
N ALA A 626 -41.65 -9.84 -4.59
CA ALA A 626 -40.51 -9.16 -3.98
C ALA A 626 -39.49 -10.22 -3.55
N VAL A 627 -38.22 -10.04 -3.94
CA VAL A 627 -37.13 -10.97 -3.66
C VAL A 627 -36.02 -10.24 -2.93
N ILE A 628 -35.61 -10.75 -1.76
CA ILE A 628 -34.43 -10.28 -1.02
C ILE A 628 -33.29 -11.26 -1.28
N TRP A 629 -32.12 -10.78 -1.67
CA TRP A 629 -30.93 -11.60 -1.92
C TRP A 629 -29.95 -11.57 -0.75
N GLU A 630 -29.51 -12.73 -0.27
CA GLU A 630 -28.58 -12.85 0.86
C GLU A 630 -27.21 -12.22 0.56
N SER A 631 -26.61 -12.58 -0.57
CA SER A 631 -25.23 -12.20 -0.88
C SER A 631 -25.04 -10.73 -1.24
N THR A 632 -26.11 -10.03 -1.62
CA THR A 632 -26.03 -8.65 -2.11
C THR A 632 -26.92 -7.67 -1.34
N GLY A 633 -27.88 -8.15 -0.53
CA GLY A 633 -28.92 -7.31 0.07
C GLY A 633 -29.84 -6.63 -0.96
N ALA A 634 -29.75 -7.01 -2.24
CA ALA A 634 -30.56 -6.43 -3.29
C ALA A 634 -32.03 -6.85 -3.16
N LEU A 635 -32.92 -5.94 -3.55
CA LEU A 635 -34.36 -6.12 -3.62
C LEU A 635 -34.76 -6.22 -5.10
N THR A 636 -35.29 -7.36 -5.53
CA THR A 636 -35.78 -7.53 -6.89
C THR A 636 -37.29 -7.65 -6.90
N PHE A 637 -37.96 -6.78 -7.66
CA PHE A 637 -39.39 -6.83 -7.93
C PHE A 637 -39.63 -7.46 -9.31
N ARG A 638 -40.51 -8.46 -9.39
CA ARG A 638 -40.78 -9.20 -10.63
C ARG A 638 -42.27 -9.26 -10.89
N TYR A 639 -42.67 -9.02 -12.13
CA TYR A 639 -44.07 -8.86 -12.50
C TYR A 639 -44.46 -9.97 -13.47
N GLN A 640 -45.34 -10.87 -13.07
CA GLN A 640 -45.88 -11.92 -13.96
C GLN A 640 -47.17 -11.44 -14.63
N ASP A 641 -48.07 -10.85 -13.85
CA ASP A 641 -49.28 -10.19 -14.35
C ASP A 641 -49.52 -8.91 -13.54
N THR A 642 -49.79 -7.81 -14.23
CA THR A 642 -49.97 -6.48 -13.63
C THR A 642 -51.26 -5.82 -14.09
N ALA A 643 -52.13 -6.55 -14.79
CA ALA A 643 -53.47 -6.09 -15.12
C ALA A 643 -54.46 -6.64 -14.09
N PHE A 644 -55.36 -5.79 -13.61
CA PHE A 644 -56.49 -6.22 -12.78
C PHE A 644 -57.65 -6.73 -13.63
N SER A 645 -57.60 -6.61 -14.96
CA SER A 645 -58.75 -6.81 -15.85
C SER A 645 -58.74 -8.17 -16.55
N ASP A 646 -59.85 -8.91 -16.44
CA ASP A 646 -60.27 -9.97 -17.37
C ASP A 646 -60.98 -9.42 -18.64
N GLY A 647 -61.05 -8.08 -18.77
CA GLY A 647 -61.78 -7.36 -19.80
C GLY A 647 -63.10 -6.72 -19.35
N SER A 648 -63.48 -6.78 -18.07
CA SER A 648 -64.75 -6.21 -17.56
C SER A 648 -64.62 -5.00 -16.60
N TYR A 649 -63.40 -4.51 -16.31
CA TYR A 649 -63.09 -3.41 -15.39
C TYR A 649 -62.33 -2.24 -16.07
N PRO A 650 -62.39 -0.98 -15.57
CA PRO A 650 -61.63 0.13 -16.14
C PRO A 650 -60.12 -0.11 -16.10
N THR A 651 -59.45 -0.04 -17.25
CA THR A 651 -57.99 -0.24 -17.42
C THR A 651 -57.12 0.88 -16.81
N THR A 652 -57.72 1.78 -16.01
CA THR A 652 -57.06 2.96 -15.45
C THR A 652 -56.14 2.65 -14.27
N TYR A 653 -56.16 1.43 -13.77
CA TYR A 653 -55.36 0.95 -12.63
C TYR A 653 -54.29 -0.09 -13.04
N ASP A 654 -54.34 -0.56 -14.28
CA ASP A 654 -53.46 -1.62 -14.77
C ASP A 654 -52.01 -1.14 -14.91
N ASN A 655 -51.08 -2.09 -14.87
CA ASN A 655 -49.66 -1.88 -15.14
C ASN A 655 -48.99 -0.87 -14.19
N GLY A 656 -49.47 -0.76 -12.94
CA GLY A 656 -48.97 0.16 -11.93
C GLY A 656 -49.51 1.59 -12.02
N ALA A 657 -50.59 1.83 -12.78
CA ALA A 657 -51.20 3.16 -12.94
C ALA A 657 -51.72 3.79 -11.63
N SER A 658 -51.86 3.00 -10.58
CA SER A 658 -52.25 3.42 -9.22
C SER A 658 -51.30 2.98 -8.13
N ALA A 659 -50.14 2.43 -8.48
CA ALA A 659 -49.24 1.84 -7.51
C ALA A 659 -47.97 2.67 -7.32
N THR A 660 -47.41 2.58 -6.11
CA THR A 660 -46.04 3.02 -5.82
C THR A 660 -45.10 1.84 -5.95
N ILE A 661 -44.01 2.02 -6.68
CA ILE A 661 -42.93 1.04 -6.81
C ILE A 661 -41.63 1.74 -6.50
N GLY A 662 -40.87 1.20 -5.54
CA GLY A 662 -39.71 1.88 -5.01
C GLY A 662 -39.17 1.23 -3.76
N VAL A 663 -38.19 1.90 -3.18
CA VAL A 663 -37.60 1.54 -1.90
C VAL A 663 -37.39 2.82 -1.11
N GLU A 664 -37.70 2.81 0.18
CA GLU A 664 -37.55 3.98 1.03
C GLU A 664 -36.89 3.66 2.36
N ALA A 665 -36.05 4.57 2.83
CA ALA A 665 -35.38 4.49 4.12
C ALA A 665 -36.37 4.68 5.28
N PRO A 666 -36.06 4.18 6.49
CA PRO A 666 -36.93 4.35 7.66
C PRO A 666 -37.24 5.82 8.01
N SER A 667 -36.39 6.76 7.58
CA SER A 667 -36.58 8.20 7.82
C SER A 667 -37.63 8.86 6.94
N GLY A 668 -38.04 8.26 5.82
CA GLY A 668 -38.92 8.90 4.82
C GLY A 668 -38.28 10.04 4.03
N THR A 669 -37.00 10.32 4.26
CA THR A 669 -36.28 11.43 3.61
C THR A 669 -35.39 10.97 2.45
N VAL A 670 -35.10 9.67 2.39
CA VAL A 670 -34.24 9.06 1.36
C VAL A 670 -34.98 7.86 0.78
N GLY A 671 -35.18 7.86 -0.53
CA GLY A 671 -35.92 6.82 -1.22
C GLY A 671 -35.70 6.88 -2.72
N THR A 672 -35.95 5.76 -3.37
CA THR A 672 -35.80 5.60 -4.82
C THR A 672 -37.10 5.13 -5.41
N GLN A 673 -37.81 6.04 -6.05
CA GLN A 673 -39.04 5.76 -6.77
C GLN A 673 -38.73 5.21 -8.17
N VAL A 674 -39.24 4.03 -8.45
CA VAL A 674 -39.24 3.44 -9.79
C VAL A 674 -40.47 3.93 -10.58
N SER A 675 -41.63 4.03 -9.92
CA SER A 675 -42.85 4.64 -10.47
C SER A 675 -43.82 5.00 -9.35
N PHE A 676 -44.67 5.98 -9.61
CA PHE A 676 -45.83 6.35 -8.80
C PHE A 676 -46.99 6.64 -9.75
N ASN A 677 -48.13 6.00 -9.55
CA ASN A 677 -49.38 6.23 -10.28
C ASN A 677 -49.18 6.36 -11.81
N THR A 678 -48.39 5.45 -12.39
CA THR A 678 -47.98 5.50 -13.80
C THR A 678 -47.92 4.10 -14.41
N ALA A 679 -48.63 3.90 -15.52
CA ALA A 679 -48.79 2.63 -16.23
C ALA A 679 -47.48 2.19 -16.94
N THR A 680 -46.46 1.83 -16.18
CA THR A 680 -45.09 1.55 -16.66
C THR A 680 -44.64 0.10 -16.44
N ARG A 681 -45.47 -0.74 -15.80
CA ARG A 681 -45.12 -2.13 -15.48
C ARG A 681 -45.84 -3.11 -16.37
N ALA A 682 -45.16 -3.53 -17.44
CA ALA A 682 -45.61 -4.63 -18.26
C ALA A 682 -45.38 -5.98 -17.57
N ALA A 683 -46.23 -6.95 -17.86
CA ALA A 683 -46.01 -8.36 -17.53
C ALA A 683 -44.64 -8.86 -18.05
N SER A 684 -44.08 -9.86 -17.36
CA SER A 684 -42.76 -10.45 -17.65
C SER A 684 -41.59 -9.46 -17.60
N THR A 685 -41.65 -8.49 -16.68
CA THR A 685 -40.55 -7.55 -16.43
C THR A 685 -40.05 -7.65 -14.99
N ALA A 686 -38.85 -7.14 -14.74
CA ALA A 686 -38.29 -7.07 -13.39
C ALA A 686 -37.50 -5.79 -13.19
N VAL A 687 -37.45 -5.35 -11.94
CA VAL A 687 -36.66 -4.22 -11.46
C VAL A 687 -35.83 -4.70 -10.29
N THR A 688 -34.55 -4.35 -10.25
CA THR A 688 -33.71 -4.62 -9.09
C THR A 688 -33.21 -3.32 -8.50
N CYS A 689 -33.34 -3.20 -7.19
CA CYS A 689 -32.88 -2.11 -6.38
C CYS A 689 -31.77 -2.63 -5.46
N GLY A 690 -30.62 -1.97 -5.45
CA GLY A 690 -29.52 -2.33 -4.55
C GLY A 690 -28.75 -1.11 -4.09
N THR A 691 -28.02 -1.24 -2.99
CA THR A 691 -27.05 -0.22 -2.58
C THR A 691 -25.83 -0.32 -3.49
N THR A 692 -25.54 0.73 -4.24
CA THR A 692 -24.25 0.84 -4.91
C THR A 692 -23.26 1.43 -3.91
N LEU A 693 -22.23 0.67 -3.52
CA LEU A 693 -21.15 1.19 -2.68
C LEU A 693 -20.13 1.95 -3.56
N PRO A 694 -19.48 3.02 -3.05
CA PRO A 694 -18.35 3.63 -3.75
C PRO A 694 -17.24 2.58 -3.93
N PRO A 695 -16.39 2.71 -4.96
CA PRO A 695 -15.26 1.81 -5.12
C PRO A 695 -14.37 1.91 -3.88
N THR A 696 -13.89 0.79 -3.34
CA THR A 696 -12.97 0.74 -2.19
C THR A 696 -11.66 0.09 -2.62
N ILE A 697 -10.54 0.79 -2.53
CA ILE A 697 -9.23 0.27 -2.92
C ILE A 697 -8.78 -0.79 -1.91
N THR A 698 -8.73 -2.04 -2.34
CA THR A 698 -8.30 -3.17 -1.49
C THR A 698 -6.78 -3.39 -1.53
N THR A 699 -6.08 -2.68 -2.43
CA THR A 699 -4.63 -2.79 -2.54
C THR A 699 -3.95 -1.91 -1.51
N THR A 700 -3.43 -2.51 -0.44
CA THR A 700 -2.77 -1.78 0.66
C THR A 700 -1.25 -1.69 0.50
N SER A 701 -0.65 -2.58 -0.30
CA SER A 701 0.77 -2.58 -0.61
C SER A 701 1.04 -3.20 -1.98
N VAL A 702 2.23 -2.94 -2.53
CA VAL A 702 2.68 -3.52 -3.80
C VAL A 702 4.05 -4.19 -3.63
N PRO A 703 4.37 -5.25 -4.39
CA PRO A 703 5.69 -5.86 -4.34
C PRO A 703 6.80 -4.86 -4.66
N SER A 704 7.96 -5.00 -4.02
CA SER A 704 9.11 -4.15 -4.37
C SER A 704 9.55 -4.42 -5.81
N ALA A 705 9.78 -3.36 -6.57
CA ALA A 705 10.39 -3.45 -7.89
C ALA A 705 11.92 -3.53 -7.76
N SER A 706 12.61 -3.84 -8.86
CA SER A 706 14.08 -3.76 -8.93
C SER A 706 14.48 -2.90 -10.12
N ARG A 707 15.48 -2.04 -9.95
CA ARG A 707 15.94 -1.14 -11.01
C ARG A 707 16.29 -1.93 -12.29
N GLY A 708 15.83 -1.44 -13.43
CA GLY A 708 16.13 -2.01 -14.75
C GLY A 708 15.40 -3.33 -15.05
N VAL A 709 14.58 -3.83 -14.12
CA VAL A 709 13.77 -5.05 -14.30
C VAL A 709 12.33 -4.64 -14.58
N ALA A 710 11.69 -5.27 -15.56
CA ALA A 710 10.28 -5.03 -15.85
C ALA A 710 9.43 -5.37 -14.62
N TYR A 711 8.54 -4.45 -14.27
CA TYR A 711 7.64 -4.53 -13.14
C TYR A 711 6.20 -4.38 -13.63
N SER A 712 5.28 -5.17 -13.07
CA SER A 712 3.85 -5.09 -13.35
C SER A 712 3.08 -5.63 -12.17
N THR A 713 2.16 -4.82 -11.63
CA THR A 713 1.17 -5.25 -10.64
C THR A 713 -0.16 -4.60 -10.97
N THR A 714 -1.26 -5.23 -10.57
CA THR A 714 -2.61 -4.68 -10.75
C THR A 714 -3.14 -4.24 -9.40
N LEU A 715 -3.52 -2.98 -9.30
CA LEU A 715 -4.28 -2.43 -8.21
C LEU A 715 -5.74 -2.88 -8.36
N VAL A 716 -6.34 -3.23 -7.23
CA VAL A 716 -7.68 -3.78 -7.13
C VAL A 716 -8.49 -2.87 -6.22
N ALA A 717 -9.72 -2.62 -6.63
CA ALA A 717 -10.76 -2.01 -5.83
C ALA A 717 -11.98 -2.95 -5.83
N SER A 718 -12.65 -3.06 -4.68
CA SER A 718 -13.99 -3.66 -4.59
C SER A 718 -15.04 -2.61 -4.90
N ASP A 719 -16.27 -3.05 -5.16
CA ASP A 719 -17.44 -2.18 -5.31
C ASP A 719 -17.31 -1.15 -6.46
N GLY A 720 -18.11 -0.09 -6.42
CA GLY A 720 -18.16 0.94 -7.46
C GLY A 720 -18.97 0.54 -8.69
N VAL A 721 -19.57 1.54 -9.33
CA VAL A 721 -20.26 1.35 -10.61
C VAL A 721 -19.23 1.31 -11.75
N ALA A 722 -19.15 0.20 -12.47
CA ALA A 722 -18.22 0.07 -13.60
C ALA A 722 -18.53 1.07 -14.74
N PRO A 723 -17.51 1.60 -15.44
CA PRO A 723 -16.08 1.33 -15.26
C PRO A 723 -15.46 2.08 -14.08
N VAL A 724 -14.58 1.40 -13.34
CA VAL A 724 -13.72 2.04 -12.32
C VAL A 724 -12.43 2.50 -13.01
N VAL A 725 -12.13 3.79 -12.90
CA VAL A 725 -10.99 4.48 -13.51
C VAL A 725 -9.95 4.83 -12.44
N TRP A 726 -8.70 4.49 -12.70
CA TRP A 726 -7.60 4.75 -11.78
C TRP A 726 -6.82 6.02 -12.12
N SER A 727 -6.42 6.76 -11.09
CA SER A 727 -5.62 7.99 -11.23
C SER A 727 -4.63 8.18 -10.07
N ILE A 728 -3.81 9.24 -10.16
CA ILE A 728 -2.84 9.63 -9.13
C ILE A 728 -3.18 11.05 -8.69
N PRO A 729 -3.94 11.23 -7.60
CA PRO A 729 -4.28 12.56 -7.07
C PRO A 729 -3.04 13.33 -6.57
N SER A 730 -2.10 12.64 -5.93
CA SER A 730 -0.89 13.27 -5.38
C SER A 730 0.30 12.30 -5.25
N GLY A 731 1.50 12.88 -5.14
CA GLY A 731 2.77 12.14 -5.15
C GLY A 731 3.29 11.86 -6.56
N THR A 732 4.44 11.19 -6.65
CA THR A 732 5.06 10.81 -7.92
C THR A 732 5.48 9.34 -7.90
N LEU A 733 5.18 8.62 -8.98
CA LEU A 733 5.68 7.27 -9.17
C LEU A 733 7.21 7.28 -9.32
N PRO A 734 7.90 6.19 -8.92
CA PRO A 734 9.31 6.02 -9.26
C PRO A 734 9.54 6.17 -10.76
N ALA A 735 10.62 6.86 -11.14
CA ALA A 735 10.95 7.10 -12.54
C ALA A 735 10.99 5.78 -13.33
N GLY A 736 10.23 5.71 -14.43
CA GLY A 736 10.10 4.51 -15.26
C GLY A 736 8.87 3.64 -14.97
N LEU A 737 8.07 3.96 -13.94
CA LEU A 737 6.76 3.35 -13.69
C LEU A 737 5.61 4.28 -14.11
N SER A 738 4.47 3.68 -14.47
CA SER A 738 3.23 4.36 -14.86
C SER A 738 2.01 3.58 -14.36
N LEU A 739 0.91 4.29 -14.09
CA LEU A 739 -0.39 3.70 -13.74
C LEU A 739 -1.35 3.83 -14.92
N SER A 740 -1.96 2.72 -15.35
CA SER A 740 -3.02 2.73 -16.36
C SER A 740 -4.38 3.13 -15.75
N THR A 741 -5.31 3.57 -16.58
CA THR A 741 -6.70 3.84 -16.17
C THR A 741 -7.45 2.60 -15.69
N THR A 742 -6.95 1.41 -15.97
CA THR A 742 -7.50 0.12 -15.52
C THR A 742 -6.81 -0.41 -14.25
N GLY A 743 -5.94 0.38 -13.61
CA GLY A 743 -5.30 0.02 -12.35
C GLY A 743 -4.00 -0.77 -12.48
N VAL A 744 -3.39 -0.85 -13.67
CA VAL A 744 -2.11 -1.57 -13.85
C VAL A 744 -0.95 -0.61 -13.60
N LEU A 745 -0.19 -0.86 -12.53
CA LEU A 745 1.06 -0.18 -12.22
C LEU A 745 2.23 -0.96 -12.84
N ALA A 746 2.82 -0.43 -13.92
CA ALA A 746 3.84 -1.14 -14.69
C ALA A 746 4.92 -0.23 -15.26
N GLY A 747 6.06 -0.83 -15.63
CA GLY A 747 7.16 -0.18 -16.29
C GLY A 747 8.52 -0.78 -15.94
N THR A 748 9.60 -0.05 -16.20
CA THR A 748 10.97 -0.46 -15.88
C THR A 748 11.62 0.66 -15.07
N PRO A 749 11.67 0.56 -13.73
CA PRO A 749 12.12 1.65 -12.88
C PRO A 749 13.61 1.92 -13.07
N THR A 750 14.00 3.19 -13.09
CA THR A 750 15.37 3.62 -13.43
C THR A 750 16.21 4.07 -12.23
N THR A 751 15.56 4.36 -11.10
CA THR A 751 16.20 4.95 -9.91
C THR A 751 15.79 4.16 -8.66
N PRO A 752 16.74 3.67 -7.83
CA PRO A 752 16.42 3.01 -6.57
C PRO A 752 15.90 3.99 -5.53
N GLY A 753 15.10 3.50 -4.59
CA GLY A 753 14.53 4.29 -3.50
C GLY A 753 13.07 3.94 -3.22
N THR A 754 12.51 4.54 -2.17
CA THR A 754 11.10 4.39 -1.81
C THR A 754 10.38 5.70 -2.05
N THR A 755 9.26 5.67 -2.77
CA THR A 755 8.35 6.81 -2.91
C THR A 755 6.97 6.47 -2.38
N THR A 756 6.28 7.45 -1.81
CA THR A 756 4.87 7.35 -1.43
C THR A 756 4.02 8.06 -2.48
N VAL A 757 2.98 7.40 -2.96
CA VAL A 757 2.02 7.93 -3.94
C VAL A 757 0.61 7.71 -3.45
N THR A 758 -0.28 8.68 -3.65
CA THR A 758 -1.72 8.48 -3.43
C THR A 758 -2.33 8.05 -4.76
N VAL A 759 -3.05 6.94 -4.77
CA VAL A 759 -3.83 6.46 -5.92
C VAL A 759 -5.31 6.61 -5.63
N ALA A 760 -6.10 6.89 -6.66
CA ALA A 760 -7.57 6.93 -6.57
C ALA A 760 -8.21 5.95 -7.54
N ALA A 761 -9.29 5.31 -7.10
CA ALA A 761 -10.20 4.52 -7.92
C ALA A 761 -11.54 5.26 -7.96
N THR A 762 -11.95 5.71 -9.14
CA THR A 762 -13.18 6.50 -9.35
C THR A 762 -14.18 5.70 -10.19
N ASP A 763 -15.40 5.57 -9.74
CA ASP A 763 -16.45 4.84 -10.46
C ASP A 763 -17.16 5.72 -11.51
N ALA A 764 -18.06 5.11 -12.30
CA ALA A 764 -18.75 5.76 -13.40
C ALA A 764 -19.69 6.91 -12.99
N ILE A 765 -20.00 7.02 -11.71
CA ILE A 765 -20.85 8.08 -11.12
C ILE A 765 -20.02 9.01 -10.22
N GLU A 766 -18.72 9.09 -10.48
CA GLU A 766 -17.74 10.03 -9.90
C GLU A 766 -17.49 9.86 -8.39
N ARG A 767 -17.84 8.71 -7.82
CA ARG A 767 -17.46 8.38 -6.42
C ARG A 767 -16.10 7.71 -6.42
N TYR A 768 -15.31 7.95 -5.38
CA TYR A 768 -13.94 7.46 -5.35
C TYR A 768 -13.49 7.06 -3.95
N ASP A 769 -12.44 6.24 -3.93
CA ASP A 769 -11.62 5.98 -2.75
C ASP A 769 -10.16 6.29 -3.09
N GLU A 770 -9.39 6.68 -2.07
CA GLU A 770 -7.97 7.02 -2.17
C GLU A 770 -7.14 6.17 -1.23
N GLN A 771 -5.99 5.70 -1.72
CA GLN A 771 -5.06 4.93 -0.91
C GLN A 771 -3.63 5.41 -1.10
N VAL A 772 -2.91 5.57 0.00
CA VAL A 772 -1.46 5.85 -0.04
C VAL A 772 -0.71 4.53 -0.18
N LEU A 773 0.10 4.42 -1.23
CA LEU A 773 0.97 3.28 -1.50
C LEU A 773 2.43 3.68 -1.36
N SER A 774 3.21 2.85 -0.68
CA SER A 774 4.67 2.94 -0.66
C SER A 774 5.26 2.00 -1.71
N ILE A 775 6.00 2.55 -2.68
CA ILE A 775 6.63 1.81 -3.76
C ILE A 775 8.13 1.83 -3.56
N THR A 776 8.70 0.66 -3.25
CA THR A 776 10.15 0.48 -3.12
C THR A 776 10.74 -0.07 -4.41
N VAL A 777 11.72 0.64 -4.97
CA VAL A 777 12.60 0.15 -6.05
C VAL A 777 13.94 -0.24 -5.44
N ASN A 778 14.19 -1.55 -5.39
CA ASN A 778 15.45 -2.09 -4.89
C ASN A 778 16.60 -1.80 -5.88
N PRO A 779 17.80 -1.52 -5.36
CA PRO A 779 19.01 -1.41 -6.19
C PRO A 779 19.34 -2.76 -6.86
N LEU A 780 19.97 -2.70 -8.04
CA LEU A 780 20.42 -3.90 -8.76
C LEU A 780 21.95 -4.04 -8.61
N PHE A 781 22.39 -4.83 -7.63
CA PHE A 781 23.82 -5.04 -7.40
C PHE A 781 24.47 -5.88 -8.52
N GLY A 782 25.44 -5.31 -9.23
CA GLY A 782 26.08 -5.96 -10.38
C GLY A 782 27.49 -5.43 -10.66
N ILE A 783 28.29 -6.17 -11.43
CA ILE A 783 29.60 -5.68 -11.92
C ILE A 783 29.38 -4.94 -13.25
N VAL A 784 29.87 -3.70 -13.35
CA VAL A 784 29.63 -2.82 -14.53
C VAL A 784 30.40 -3.31 -15.76
N GLN A 785 31.68 -3.64 -15.61
CA GLN A 785 32.57 -3.99 -16.71
C GLN A 785 32.13 -5.28 -17.39
N SER A 786 31.93 -5.24 -18.71
CA SER A 786 31.60 -6.42 -19.53
C SER A 786 32.84 -7.17 -20.05
N SER A 787 33.99 -6.51 -20.10
CA SER A 787 35.27 -7.08 -20.56
C SER A 787 36.46 -6.38 -19.90
N LEU A 788 37.63 -7.04 -19.90
CA LEU A 788 38.90 -6.46 -19.46
C LEU A 788 39.74 -6.00 -20.68
N PRO A 789 40.46 -4.86 -20.59
CA PRO A 789 41.42 -4.46 -21.61
C PRO A 789 42.53 -5.52 -21.78
N THR A 790 43.00 -5.72 -23.01
CA THR A 790 44.17 -6.57 -23.30
C THR A 790 45.41 -6.03 -22.58
N ALA A 791 46.18 -6.94 -21.97
CA ALA A 791 47.48 -6.60 -21.38
C ALA A 791 48.63 -6.93 -22.35
N THR A 792 49.79 -6.30 -22.17
CA THR A 792 50.99 -6.60 -22.96
C THR A 792 52.05 -7.20 -22.05
N ARG A 793 52.67 -8.30 -22.45
CA ARG A 793 53.75 -8.95 -21.71
C ARG A 793 54.84 -7.94 -21.36
N ASN A 794 55.32 -7.98 -20.11
CA ASN A 794 56.35 -7.11 -19.55
C ASN A 794 55.99 -5.60 -19.49
N SER A 795 54.75 -5.22 -19.78
CA SER A 795 54.25 -3.85 -19.62
C SER A 795 53.35 -3.75 -18.40
N ALA A 796 53.41 -2.61 -17.69
CA ALA A 796 52.50 -2.38 -16.55
C ALA A 796 51.04 -2.39 -17.02
N TYR A 797 50.19 -3.07 -16.26
CA TYR A 797 48.75 -3.16 -16.46
C TYR A 797 48.02 -2.64 -15.23
N THR A 798 46.97 -1.86 -15.44
CA THR A 798 46.07 -1.42 -14.38
C THR A 798 44.66 -1.23 -14.92
N THR A 799 43.66 -1.76 -14.22
CA THR A 799 42.24 -1.50 -14.48
C THR A 799 41.45 -1.67 -13.19
N THR A 800 40.41 -0.87 -12.98
CA THR A 800 39.59 -0.91 -11.77
C THR A 800 38.17 -1.31 -12.11
N LEU A 801 37.69 -2.35 -11.42
CA LEU A 801 36.31 -2.81 -11.50
C LEU A 801 35.40 -1.94 -10.64
N THR A 802 34.16 -1.77 -11.07
CA THR A 802 33.14 -0.99 -10.37
C THR A 802 31.83 -1.77 -10.33
N THR A 803 31.02 -1.49 -9.31
CA THR A 803 29.69 -2.08 -9.17
C THR A 803 28.60 -1.08 -9.53
N LEU A 804 27.46 -1.63 -9.95
CA LEU A 804 26.20 -0.93 -10.06
C LEU A 804 25.51 -1.00 -8.69
N ASP A 805 25.07 0.16 -8.18
CA ASP A 805 24.26 0.30 -6.97
C ASP A 805 24.78 -0.45 -5.73
N GLY A 806 26.10 -0.65 -5.62
CA GLY A 806 26.71 -1.33 -4.48
C GLY A 806 26.85 -0.43 -3.27
N THR A 807 26.40 -0.93 -2.11
CA THR A 807 26.54 -0.23 -0.83
C THR A 807 28.02 -0.23 -0.40
N THR A 808 28.61 0.94 -0.18
CA THR A 808 30.03 1.04 0.17
C THR A 808 30.28 0.64 1.64
N PRO A 809 31.43 0.02 1.98
CA PRO A 809 32.51 -0.40 1.07
C PRO A 809 32.18 -1.69 0.29
N VAL A 810 32.68 -1.79 -0.94
CA VAL A 810 32.59 -3.00 -1.79
C VAL A 810 33.92 -3.73 -1.76
N SER A 811 33.88 -5.03 -1.46
CA SER A 811 35.02 -5.93 -1.46
C SER A 811 35.04 -6.81 -2.71
N TRP A 812 36.24 -7.15 -3.19
CA TRP A 812 36.44 -7.90 -4.42
C TRP A 812 37.32 -9.12 -4.20
N ALA A 813 36.95 -10.25 -4.80
CA ALA A 813 37.69 -11.50 -4.69
C ALA A 813 37.67 -12.31 -6.00
N VAL A 814 38.77 -13.00 -6.28
CA VAL A 814 38.80 -14.07 -7.29
C VAL A 814 38.16 -15.31 -6.66
N ILE A 815 37.13 -15.84 -7.31
CA ILE A 815 36.38 -17.02 -6.85
C ILE A 815 36.50 -18.22 -7.79
N GLY A 816 37.11 -18.04 -8.97
CA GLY A 816 37.35 -19.10 -9.94
C GLY A 816 38.38 -18.70 -10.98
N GLY A 817 39.14 -19.66 -11.50
CA GLY A 817 40.25 -19.39 -12.44
C GLY A 817 41.42 -18.65 -11.78
N ALA A 818 42.29 -18.08 -12.61
CA ALA A 818 43.46 -17.32 -12.14
C ALA A 818 43.75 -16.16 -13.09
N LEU A 819 44.27 -15.06 -12.53
CA LEU A 819 44.85 -13.98 -13.32
C LEU A 819 46.16 -14.44 -13.97
N PRO A 820 46.58 -13.85 -15.10
CA PRO A 820 47.90 -14.08 -15.68
C PRO A 820 49.02 -13.86 -14.67
N ALA A 821 50.08 -14.67 -14.76
CA ALA A 821 51.23 -14.56 -13.87
C ALA A 821 51.83 -13.14 -13.90
N GLY A 822 51.90 -12.51 -12.72
CA GLY A 822 52.38 -11.13 -12.55
C GLY A 822 51.28 -10.08 -12.39
N LEU A 823 50.00 -10.48 -12.45
CA LEU A 823 48.84 -9.62 -12.13
C LEU A 823 48.16 -10.06 -10.83
N THR A 824 47.62 -9.10 -10.09
CA THR A 824 46.90 -9.31 -8.82
C THR A 824 45.62 -8.50 -8.77
N LEU A 825 44.62 -8.97 -8.01
CA LEU A 825 43.38 -8.23 -7.71
C LEU A 825 43.47 -7.67 -6.28
N ALA A 826 43.37 -6.36 -6.14
CA ALA A 826 43.26 -5.69 -4.85
C ALA A 826 41.81 -5.71 -4.33
N THR A 827 41.63 -5.55 -3.02
CA THR A 827 40.31 -5.58 -2.36
C THR A 827 39.38 -4.44 -2.78
N ASN A 828 39.91 -3.38 -3.39
CA ASN A 828 39.14 -2.27 -3.95
C ASN A 828 38.72 -2.49 -5.42
N GLY A 829 38.98 -3.67 -5.99
CA GLY A 829 38.59 -4.02 -7.35
C GLY A 829 39.62 -3.68 -8.42
N THR A 830 40.80 -3.14 -8.06
CA THR A 830 41.87 -2.86 -9.01
C THR A 830 42.66 -4.13 -9.35
N ILE A 831 42.72 -4.47 -10.63
CA ILE A 831 43.64 -5.47 -11.18
C ILE A 831 44.89 -4.74 -11.65
N SER A 832 46.06 -5.08 -11.10
CA SER A 832 47.32 -4.44 -11.49
C SER A 832 48.53 -5.37 -11.40
N GLY A 833 49.60 -4.98 -12.10
CA GLY A 833 50.89 -5.66 -12.09
C GLY A 833 51.57 -5.64 -13.47
N THR A 834 52.55 -6.53 -13.66
CA THR A 834 53.28 -6.67 -14.93
C THR A 834 53.22 -8.14 -15.35
N PRO A 835 52.46 -8.49 -16.40
CA PRO A 835 52.27 -9.87 -16.79
C PRO A 835 53.55 -10.43 -17.45
N THR A 836 53.95 -11.62 -17.03
CA THR A 836 55.25 -12.22 -17.42
C THR A 836 55.13 -13.24 -18.56
N SER A 837 53.93 -13.77 -18.79
CA SER A 837 53.63 -14.79 -19.80
C SER A 837 52.50 -14.33 -20.71
N ALA A 838 52.66 -14.53 -22.02
CA ALA A 838 51.62 -14.26 -23.00
C ALA A 838 50.61 -15.41 -23.06
N GLY A 839 49.37 -15.11 -23.46
CA GLY A 839 48.27 -16.08 -23.53
C GLY A 839 46.96 -15.51 -22.97
N SER A 840 45.88 -16.28 -23.09
CA SER A 840 44.57 -15.92 -22.55
C SER A 840 44.27 -16.72 -21.28
N SER A 841 43.69 -16.06 -20.29
CA SER A 841 43.26 -16.66 -19.03
C SER A 841 41.82 -16.27 -18.73
N SER A 842 41.05 -17.19 -18.16
CA SER A 842 39.71 -16.91 -17.64
C SER A 842 39.75 -16.74 -16.13
N VAL A 843 39.12 -15.69 -15.61
CA VAL A 843 39.02 -15.41 -14.17
C VAL A 843 37.58 -15.05 -13.82
N THR A 844 37.04 -15.66 -12.77
CA THR A 844 35.74 -15.32 -12.20
C THR A 844 35.94 -14.46 -10.97
N ILE A 845 35.42 -13.24 -11.01
CA ILE A 845 35.56 -12.23 -9.96
C ILE A 845 34.19 -12.01 -9.32
N ARG A 846 34.16 -11.97 -7.98
CA ARG A 846 32.99 -11.62 -7.17
C ARG A 846 33.19 -10.26 -6.51
N ALA A 847 32.18 -9.41 -6.62
CA ALA A 847 32.00 -8.24 -5.78
C ALA A 847 31.04 -8.57 -4.64
N THR A 848 31.28 -8.01 -3.46
CA THR A 848 30.40 -8.12 -2.29
C THR A 848 30.29 -6.76 -1.63
N ASP A 849 29.08 -6.24 -1.51
CA ASP A 849 28.82 -4.92 -0.91
C ASP A 849 28.61 -4.99 0.61
N ALA A 850 28.44 -3.84 1.26
CA ALA A 850 28.26 -3.74 2.71
C ALA A 850 26.94 -4.36 3.22
N ALA A 851 25.94 -4.52 2.35
CA ALA A 851 24.67 -5.20 2.64
C ALA A 851 24.73 -6.72 2.37
N ALA A 852 25.93 -7.26 2.15
CA ALA A 852 26.21 -8.66 1.80
C ALA A 852 25.60 -9.12 0.47
N ALA A 853 25.16 -8.20 -0.40
CA ALA A 853 24.78 -8.54 -1.77
C ALA A 853 26.02 -8.98 -2.54
N THR A 854 25.89 -9.99 -3.40
CA THR A 854 27.01 -10.52 -4.21
C THR A 854 26.70 -10.49 -5.70
N ALA A 855 27.72 -10.16 -6.51
CA ALA A 855 27.65 -10.21 -7.96
C ALA A 855 28.93 -10.87 -8.48
N SER A 856 28.81 -11.80 -9.42
CA SER A 856 29.96 -12.51 -9.99
C SER A 856 29.98 -12.40 -11.51
N ARG A 857 31.17 -12.26 -12.10
CA ARG A 857 31.36 -12.25 -13.55
C ARG A 857 32.66 -12.95 -13.93
N THR A 858 32.59 -13.74 -15.00
CA THR A 858 33.77 -14.34 -15.62
C THR A 858 34.30 -13.42 -16.70
N PHE A 859 35.58 -13.06 -16.60
CA PHE A 859 36.32 -12.28 -17.57
C PHE A 859 37.35 -13.15 -18.28
N SER A 860 37.59 -12.86 -19.55
CA SER A 860 38.75 -13.35 -20.28
C SER A 860 39.77 -12.22 -20.36
N LEU A 861 40.99 -12.44 -19.85
CA LEU A 861 42.10 -11.51 -19.98
C LEU A 861 43.16 -12.11 -20.90
N THR A 862 43.41 -11.42 -22.02
CA THR A 862 44.45 -11.76 -22.98
C THR A 862 45.71 -10.93 -22.69
N VAL A 863 46.85 -11.60 -22.54
CA VAL A 863 48.19 -11.01 -22.53
C VAL A 863 48.82 -11.19 -23.90
N ALA A 864 48.94 -10.12 -24.66
CA ALA A 864 49.63 -10.10 -25.94
C ALA A 864 51.15 -10.14 -25.75
N LEU A 865 51.86 -10.76 -26.71
CA LEU A 865 53.31 -10.60 -26.84
C LEU A 865 53.65 -9.15 -27.18
N ASP A 866 54.79 -8.68 -26.69
CA ASP A 866 55.31 -7.35 -27.02
C ASP A 866 55.65 -7.25 -28.52
N GLY A 867 55.31 -6.11 -29.12
CA GLY A 867 55.44 -5.84 -30.56
C GLY A 867 54.46 -6.58 -31.49
N THR A 868 54.57 -6.34 -32.79
CA THR A 868 53.83 -7.07 -33.83
C THR A 868 54.59 -8.34 -34.24
N PRO A 869 53.92 -9.33 -34.88
CA PRO A 869 54.60 -10.46 -35.52
C PRO A 869 55.76 -10.03 -36.43
N ALA A 870 55.57 -8.96 -37.19
CA ALA A 870 56.59 -8.38 -38.07
C ALA A 870 57.78 -7.81 -37.27
N SER A 871 57.53 -7.02 -36.22
CA SER A 871 58.62 -6.46 -35.42
C SER A 871 59.43 -7.54 -34.68
N ARG A 872 58.79 -8.59 -34.18
CA ARG A 872 59.48 -9.72 -33.54
C ARG A 872 60.35 -10.50 -34.53
N TYR A 873 59.83 -10.75 -35.73
CA TYR A 873 60.61 -11.34 -36.82
C TYR A 873 61.80 -10.47 -37.21
N ILE A 874 61.61 -9.16 -37.41
CA ILE A 874 62.67 -8.24 -37.79
C ILE A 874 63.77 -8.23 -36.73
N THR A 875 63.42 -8.06 -35.46
CA THR A 875 64.39 -8.05 -34.36
C THR A 875 65.18 -9.36 -34.29
N SER A 876 64.53 -10.50 -34.43
CA SER A 876 65.19 -11.83 -34.43
C SER A 876 66.12 -12.01 -35.64
N THR A 877 65.72 -11.49 -36.81
CA THR A 877 66.52 -11.54 -38.04
C THR A 877 67.76 -10.64 -37.94
N TYR A 878 67.64 -9.45 -37.36
CA TYR A 878 68.79 -8.59 -37.05
C TYR A 878 69.74 -9.26 -36.04
N GLN A 879 69.21 -9.93 -35.02
CA GLN A 879 70.04 -10.66 -34.06
C GLN A 879 70.81 -11.80 -34.74
N LEU A 880 70.16 -12.53 -35.64
CA LEU A 880 70.79 -13.60 -36.42
C LEU A 880 71.90 -13.06 -37.33
N PHE A 881 71.62 -12.00 -38.09
CA PHE A 881 72.53 -11.53 -39.15
C PHE A 881 73.60 -10.55 -38.68
N VAL A 882 73.28 -9.71 -37.69
CA VAL A 882 74.10 -8.58 -37.25
C VAL A 882 74.57 -8.74 -35.80
N GLY A 883 74.03 -9.73 -35.07
CA GLY A 883 74.41 -9.99 -33.67
C GLY A 883 73.83 -9.02 -32.65
N ARG A 884 72.88 -8.17 -33.05
CA ARG A 884 72.17 -7.21 -32.18
C ARG A 884 70.67 -7.14 -32.52
N PRO A 885 69.81 -6.71 -31.59
CA PRO A 885 68.41 -6.43 -31.92
C PRO A 885 68.29 -5.24 -32.90
N ALA A 886 67.19 -5.22 -33.65
CA ALA A 886 66.84 -4.09 -34.51
C ALA A 886 66.48 -2.85 -33.69
N THR A 887 66.88 -1.67 -34.17
CA THR A 887 66.44 -0.39 -33.62
C THR A 887 65.00 -0.07 -34.06
N THR A 888 64.34 0.86 -33.38
CA THR A 888 62.97 1.29 -33.74
C THR A 888 62.86 1.79 -35.18
N ALA A 889 63.89 2.49 -35.67
CA ALA A 889 63.94 2.96 -37.06
C ALA A 889 64.01 1.78 -38.05
N GLU A 890 64.85 0.79 -37.79
CA GLU A 890 64.98 -0.41 -38.63
C GLU A 890 63.70 -1.25 -38.63
N VAL A 891 63.04 -1.40 -37.46
CA VAL A 891 61.73 -2.06 -37.37
C VAL A 891 60.71 -1.31 -38.23
N SER A 892 60.66 0.02 -38.15
CA SER A 892 59.76 0.85 -38.96
C SER A 892 60.02 0.67 -40.46
N THR A 893 61.29 0.68 -40.89
CA THR A 893 61.69 0.49 -42.29
C THR A 893 61.21 -0.85 -42.86
N TRP A 894 61.37 -1.93 -42.12
CA TRP A 894 61.12 -3.28 -42.65
C TRP A 894 59.70 -3.81 -42.40
N SER A 895 58.97 -3.23 -41.44
CA SER A 895 57.63 -3.70 -41.06
C SER A 895 56.65 -3.80 -42.24
N PRO A 896 56.50 -2.80 -43.14
CA PRO A 896 55.58 -2.89 -44.27
C PRO A 896 55.87 -4.07 -45.20
N THR A 897 57.16 -4.29 -45.50
CA THR A 897 57.63 -5.35 -46.40
C THR A 897 57.37 -6.74 -45.81
N VAL A 898 57.65 -6.91 -44.51
CA VAL A 898 57.41 -8.16 -43.79
C VAL A 898 55.90 -8.43 -43.64
N GLN A 899 55.10 -7.41 -43.36
CA GLN A 899 53.64 -7.53 -43.25
C GLN A 899 52.99 -7.92 -44.59
N ALA A 900 53.57 -7.48 -45.71
CA ALA A 900 53.13 -7.89 -47.05
C ALA A 900 53.52 -9.35 -47.40
N GLY A 901 54.14 -10.09 -46.47
CA GLY A 901 54.58 -11.48 -46.66
C GLY A 901 55.91 -11.62 -47.41
N ASN A 902 56.52 -10.53 -47.85
CA ASN A 902 57.78 -10.57 -48.59
C ASN A 902 58.97 -10.38 -47.64
N ARG A 903 59.54 -11.49 -47.18
CA ARG A 903 60.62 -11.50 -46.17
C ARG A 903 62.02 -11.46 -46.76
N TYR A 904 62.18 -11.88 -48.01
CA TYR A 904 63.48 -11.97 -48.68
C TYR A 904 64.23 -10.64 -48.79
N PRO A 905 63.60 -9.48 -49.06
CA PRO A 905 64.31 -8.20 -49.12
C PRO A 905 65.07 -7.87 -47.83
N LEU A 906 64.49 -8.16 -46.66
CA LEU A 906 65.16 -7.97 -45.37
C LEU A 906 66.36 -8.89 -45.24
N THR A 907 66.16 -10.20 -45.44
CA THR A 907 67.21 -11.18 -45.24
C THR A 907 68.33 -11.01 -46.24
N SER A 908 68.03 -10.68 -47.50
CA SER A 908 69.01 -10.35 -48.53
C SER A 908 69.82 -9.11 -48.18
N ALA A 909 69.17 -8.03 -47.72
CA ALA A 909 69.86 -6.81 -47.33
C ALA A 909 70.80 -7.03 -46.13
N LEU A 910 70.38 -7.86 -45.16
CA LEU A 910 71.20 -8.17 -44.00
C LEU A 910 72.34 -9.15 -44.31
N ALA A 911 72.13 -10.10 -45.21
CA ALA A 911 73.13 -11.11 -45.57
C ALA A 911 74.36 -10.53 -46.31
N VAL A 912 74.24 -9.34 -46.90
CA VAL A 912 75.35 -8.60 -47.52
C VAL A 912 75.83 -7.43 -46.67
N SER A 913 75.30 -7.27 -45.46
CA SER A 913 75.71 -6.19 -44.56
C SER A 913 77.12 -6.41 -44.01
N ASP A 914 77.82 -5.31 -43.68
CA ASP A 914 79.12 -5.34 -43.00
C ASP A 914 79.09 -6.18 -41.72
N GLY A 915 77.93 -6.27 -41.06
CA GLY A 915 77.73 -7.09 -39.86
C GLY A 915 77.83 -8.58 -40.15
N TRP A 916 77.07 -9.08 -41.12
CA TRP A 916 77.09 -10.51 -41.48
C TRP A 916 78.38 -10.89 -42.19
N ALA A 917 78.76 -10.14 -43.23
CA ALA A 917 79.98 -10.40 -43.97
C ALA A 917 81.19 -10.32 -43.03
N GLY A 918 81.23 -9.31 -42.16
CA GLY A 918 82.28 -9.17 -41.16
C GLY A 918 82.34 -10.35 -40.21
N TYR A 919 81.20 -10.82 -39.70
CA TYR A 919 81.14 -12.01 -38.83
C TYR A 919 81.65 -13.26 -39.55
N GLU A 920 81.20 -13.54 -40.78
CA GLU A 920 81.64 -14.73 -41.53
C GLU A 920 83.13 -14.68 -41.89
N ILE A 921 83.66 -13.49 -42.21
CA ILE A 921 85.11 -13.28 -42.38
C ILE A 921 85.87 -13.51 -41.07
N ASP A 922 85.37 -12.97 -39.95
CA ASP A 922 85.98 -13.19 -38.63
C ASP A 922 86.01 -14.69 -38.28
N GLN A 923 84.95 -15.44 -38.60
CA GLN A 923 84.92 -16.90 -38.43
C GLN A 923 85.93 -17.60 -39.34
N LEU A 924 86.10 -17.18 -40.60
CA LEU A 924 87.11 -17.77 -41.48
C LEU A 924 88.53 -17.52 -40.97
N TYR A 925 88.85 -16.32 -40.48
CA TYR A 925 90.14 -16.04 -39.84
C TYR A 925 90.37 -16.96 -38.63
N GLN A 926 89.37 -17.12 -37.77
CA GLN A 926 89.49 -17.96 -36.59
C GLN A 926 89.61 -19.44 -36.92
N ILE A 927 88.75 -19.95 -37.80
CA ILE A 927 88.68 -21.38 -38.14
C ILE A 927 89.89 -21.79 -39.00
N VAL A 928 90.29 -20.97 -39.97
CA VAL A 928 91.32 -21.34 -40.94
C VAL A 928 92.71 -20.94 -40.47
N LEU A 929 92.87 -19.77 -39.86
CA LEU A 929 94.18 -19.23 -39.46
C LEU A 929 94.43 -19.25 -37.94
N GLY A 930 93.43 -19.62 -37.13
CA GLY A 930 93.57 -19.73 -35.68
C GLY A 930 93.74 -18.39 -34.95
N ARG A 931 93.36 -17.27 -35.58
CA ARG A 931 93.54 -15.91 -35.03
C ARG A 931 92.39 -14.97 -35.40
N GLY A 932 92.34 -13.82 -34.72
CA GLY A 932 91.44 -12.73 -35.09
C GLY A 932 91.81 -12.10 -36.44
N ALA A 933 90.79 -11.63 -37.15
CA ALA A 933 90.97 -10.85 -38.36
C ALA A 933 91.70 -9.54 -38.04
N ASP A 934 92.74 -9.24 -38.81
CA ASP A 934 93.32 -7.90 -38.75
C ASP A 934 92.34 -6.88 -39.37
N PRO A 935 92.23 -5.65 -38.83
CA PRO A 935 91.21 -4.69 -39.27
C PRO A 935 91.22 -4.39 -40.77
N SER A 936 92.41 -4.32 -41.38
CA SER A 936 92.60 -4.07 -42.82
C SER A 936 92.13 -5.22 -43.69
N GLY A 937 92.52 -6.45 -43.37
CA GLY A 937 92.16 -7.65 -44.11
C GLY A 937 90.68 -7.98 -43.94
N ARG A 938 90.14 -7.78 -42.73
CA ARG A 938 88.70 -7.84 -42.47
C ARG A 938 87.95 -6.86 -43.38
N ALA A 939 88.33 -5.59 -43.39
CA ALA A 939 87.67 -4.57 -44.22
C ALA A 939 87.77 -4.89 -45.72
N TYR A 940 88.93 -5.38 -46.17
CA TYR A 940 89.12 -5.82 -47.55
C TYR A 940 88.17 -6.95 -47.93
N TRP A 941 88.15 -8.05 -47.17
CA TRP A 941 87.30 -9.19 -47.51
C TRP A 941 85.82 -8.90 -47.37
N VAL A 942 85.42 -8.09 -46.38
CA VAL A 942 84.04 -7.57 -46.30
C VAL A 942 83.66 -6.78 -47.55
N SER A 943 84.56 -5.92 -48.07
CA SER A 943 84.33 -5.21 -49.33
C SER A 943 84.21 -6.15 -50.54
N GLN A 944 84.93 -7.27 -50.53
CA GLN A 944 84.83 -8.28 -51.59
C GLN A 944 83.49 -9.02 -51.54
N VAL A 945 83.00 -9.38 -50.35
CA VAL A 945 81.65 -9.95 -50.17
C VAL A 945 80.59 -8.97 -50.68
N ALA A 946 80.71 -7.68 -50.35
CA ALA A 946 79.82 -6.63 -50.85
C ALA A 946 79.89 -6.48 -52.39
N ALA A 947 81.06 -6.73 -53.00
CA ALA A 947 81.24 -6.76 -54.45
C ALA A 947 80.75 -8.07 -55.12
N GLY A 948 80.12 -8.97 -54.36
CA GLY A 948 79.55 -10.23 -54.87
C GLY A 948 80.54 -11.40 -54.89
N VAL A 949 81.71 -11.26 -54.27
CA VAL A 949 82.63 -12.39 -54.09
C VAL A 949 82.04 -13.36 -53.07
N ARG A 950 81.91 -14.61 -53.52
CA ARG A 950 81.39 -15.74 -52.76
C ARG A 950 82.26 -16.06 -51.54
N LEU A 951 81.64 -16.32 -50.38
CA LEU A 951 82.35 -16.71 -49.14
C LEU A 951 83.18 -17.97 -49.35
N GLU A 952 82.72 -18.87 -50.21
CA GLU A 952 83.43 -20.07 -50.63
C GLU A 952 84.74 -19.71 -51.32
N THR A 953 84.70 -18.74 -52.24
CA THR A 953 85.91 -18.25 -52.92
C THR A 953 86.89 -17.68 -51.90
N ILE A 954 86.40 -16.90 -50.94
CA ILE A 954 87.23 -16.30 -49.89
C ILE A 954 87.83 -17.40 -48.99
N ALA A 955 87.05 -18.40 -48.58
CA ALA A 955 87.55 -19.55 -47.85
C ALA A 955 88.67 -20.28 -48.61
N THR A 956 88.52 -20.47 -49.92
CA THR A 956 89.57 -21.09 -50.76
C THR A 956 90.84 -20.25 -50.84
N PHE A 957 90.73 -18.92 -50.78
CA PHE A 957 91.89 -18.03 -50.68
C PHE A 957 92.62 -18.21 -49.35
N TYR A 958 91.90 -18.33 -48.24
CA TYR A 958 92.53 -18.60 -46.94
C TYR A 958 93.22 -19.96 -46.91
N TYR A 959 92.51 -21.02 -47.30
CA TYR A 959 93.05 -22.37 -47.32
C TYR A 959 94.20 -22.54 -48.31
N GLY A 960 94.12 -21.97 -49.52
CA GLY A 960 95.20 -22.03 -50.52
C GLY A 960 96.38 -21.08 -50.25
N GLY A 961 96.21 -20.18 -49.28
CA GLY A 961 97.13 -19.10 -48.96
C GLY A 961 98.48 -19.56 -48.41
N PRO A 962 99.53 -18.73 -48.54
CA PRO A 962 100.84 -19.03 -47.99
C PRO A 962 100.84 -19.16 -46.46
N GLU A 963 99.98 -18.42 -45.76
CA GLU A 963 99.86 -18.47 -44.30
C GLU A 963 99.36 -19.84 -43.84
N TYR A 964 98.24 -20.34 -44.38
CA TYR A 964 97.71 -21.66 -44.05
C TYR A 964 98.67 -22.80 -44.41
N TYR A 965 99.31 -22.73 -45.58
CA TYR A 965 100.31 -23.73 -45.97
C TYR A 965 101.51 -23.75 -45.03
N SER A 966 101.96 -22.58 -44.57
CA SER A 966 103.10 -22.47 -43.67
C SER A 966 102.78 -23.04 -42.29
N ALA A 967 101.57 -22.76 -41.77
CA ALA A 967 101.06 -23.30 -40.51
C ALA A 967 100.96 -24.83 -40.54
N ASN A 968 100.65 -25.42 -41.70
CA ASN A 968 100.41 -26.85 -41.86
C ASN A 968 101.62 -27.60 -42.44
N GLY A 969 102.80 -27.34 -41.86
CA GLY A 969 104.02 -28.13 -42.09
C GLY A 969 104.78 -27.81 -43.38
N SER A 970 104.36 -26.80 -44.17
CA SER A 970 105.07 -26.30 -45.36
C SER A 970 105.42 -27.35 -46.42
N THR A 971 104.76 -28.52 -46.39
CA THR A 971 104.94 -29.60 -47.37
C THR A 971 103.60 -29.90 -48.04
N PRO A 972 103.59 -30.37 -49.30
CA PRO A 972 102.35 -30.77 -49.97
C PRO A 972 101.55 -31.81 -49.18
N ALA A 973 102.22 -32.75 -48.51
CA ALA A 973 101.58 -33.77 -47.69
C ALA A 973 100.94 -33.19 -46.42
N GLY A 974 101.65 -32.34 -45.67
CA GLY A 974 101.10 -31.68 -44.47
C GLY A 974 99.89 -30.80 -44.79
N TYR A 975 99.97 -30.04 -45.89
CA TYR A 975 98.87 -29.20 -46.37
C TYR A 975 97.62 -30.01 -46.75
N VAL A 976 97.76 -31.07 -47.55
CA VAL A 976 96.62 -31.90 -47.97
C VAL A 976 95.97 -32.59 -46.77
N THR A 977 96.75 -33.11 -45.81
CA THR A 977 96.20 -33.71 -44.59
C THR A 977 95.37 -32.71 -43.78
N ALA A 978 95.87 -31.48 -43.61
CA ALA A 978 95.13 -30.44 -42.90
C ALA A 978 93.79 -30.08 -43.59
N LEU A 979 93.75 -30.04 -44.93
CA LEU A 979 92.49 -29.81 -45.65
C LEU A 979 91.46 -30.92 -45.42
N TYR A 980 91.89 -32.19 -45.33
CA TYR A 980 90.99 -33.30 -45.00
C TYR A 980 90.40 -33.15 -43.59
N GLU A 981 91.21 -32.72 -42.63
CA GLU A 981 90.76 -32.53 -41.25
C GLU A 981 89.86 -31.30 -41.10
N ASP A 982 90.26 -30.15 -41.62
CA ASP A 982 89.56 -28.88 -41.39
C ASP A 982 88.26 -28.77 -42.20
N ILE A 983 88.29 -29.18 -43.47
CA ILE A 983 87.17 -29.03 -44.41
C ILE A 983 86.28 -30.27 -44.42
N LEU A 984 86.86 -31.47 -44.38
CA LEU A 984 86.12 -32.74 -44.48
C LEU A 984 85.94 -33.46 -43.15
N ARG A 985 86.59 -32.98 -42.07
CA ARG A 985 86.45 -33.51 -40.70
C ARG A 985 86.83 -34.99 -40.59
N ARG A 986 87.83 -35.42 -41.38
CA ARG A 986 88.35 -36.80 -41.36
C ARG A 986 89.82 -36.87 -41.77
N GLN A 987 90.47 -37.99 -41.50
CA GLN A 987 91.81 -38.27 -41.99
C GLN A 987 91.79 -38.67 -43.48
N PRO A 988 92.83 -38.31 -44.26
CA PRO A 988 92.99 -38.85 -45.60
C PRO A 988 93.29 -40.35 -45.55
N ASP A 989 92.72 -41.12 -46.47
CA ASP A 989 93.32 -42.41 -46.81
C ASP A 989 94.58 -42.20 -47.68
N GLN A 990 95.46 -43.20 -47.70
CA GLN A 990 96.75 -43.10 -48.40
C GLN A 990 96.59 -42.81 -49.90
N SER A 991 95.51 -43.30 -50.53
CA SER A 991 95.28 -43.10 -51.96
C SER A 991 94.83 -41.67 -52.28
N GLY A 992 93.93 -41.11 -51.45
CA GLY A 992 93.49 -39.73 -51.53
C GLY A 992 94.62 -38.75 -51.24
N LEU A 993 95.46 -39.03 -50.23
CA LEU A 993 96.64 -38.21 -49.93
C LEU A 993 97.61 -38.19 -51.13
N ASN A 994 97.95 -39.36 -51.66
CA ASN A 994 98.88 -39.48 -52.79
C ASN A 994 98.34 -38.78 -54.05
N PHE A 995 97.04 -38.86 -54.33
CA PHE A 995 96.42 -38.21 -55.48
C PHE A 995 96.57 -36.69 -55.42
N TRP A 996 96.16 -36.05 -54.32
CA TRP A 996 96.20 -34.59 -54.20
C TRP A 996 97.63 -34.05 -54.07
N VAL A 997 98.51 -34.76 -53.36
CA VAL A 997 99.95 -34.42 -53.32
C VAL A 997 100.56 -34.54 -54.72
N GLY A 998 100.17 -35.55 -55.50
CA GLY A 998 100.57 -35.72 -56.90
C GLY A 998 100.11 -34.56 -57.80
N MET A 999 98.88 -34.07 -57.62
CA MET A 999 98.35 -32.91 -58.34
C MET A 999 99.16 -31.64 -58.07
N LEU A 1000 99.58 -31.42 -56.81
CA LEU A 1000 100.44 -30.29 -56.43
C LEU A 1000 101.86 -30.42 -57.00
N ASN A 1001 102.48 -31.60 -56.87
CA ASN A 1001 103.86 -31.83 -57.29
C ASN A 1001 104.02 -31.79 -58.82
N SER A 1002 103.00 -32.24 -59.56
CA SER A 1002 102.98 -32.18 -61.03
C SER A 1002 102.68 -30.78 -61.57
N GLY A 1003 102.24 -29.85 -60.72
CA GLY A 1003 101.75 -28.54 -61.13
C GLY A 1003 100.40 -28.56 -61.84
N ALA A 1004 99.70 -29.71 -61.87
CA ALA A 1004 98.38 -29.84 -62.48
C ALA A 1004 97.32 -29.01 -61.75
N LEU A 1005 97.48 -28.82 -60.44
CA LEU A 1005 96.75 -27.84 -59.65
C LEU A 1005 97.71 -27.13 -58.70
N ASP A 1006 97.49 -25.84 -58.47
CA ASP A 1006 98.14 -25.12 -57.39
C ASP A 1006 97.38 -25.31 -56.06
N ARG A 1007 97.89 -24.71 -54.98
CA ARG A 1007 97.27 -24.84 -53.65
C ARG A 1007 95.84 -24.33 -53.62
N TYR A 1008 95.54 -23.24 -54.34
CA TYR A 1008 94.20 -22.67 -54.41
C TYR A 1008 93.24 -23.60 -55.17
N GLY A 1009 93.70 -24.22 -56.27
CA GLY A 1009 92.94 -25.23 -57.01
C GLY A 1009 92.62 -26.48 -56.20
N VAL A 1010 93.56 -26.92 -55.35
CA VAL A 1010 93.30 -28.03 -54.41
C VAL A 1010 92.33 -27.62 -53.31
N ALA A 1011 92.51 -26.46 -52.66
CA ALA A 1011 91.58 -25.95 -51.65
C ALA A 1011 90.15 -25.80 -52.22
N ALA A 1012 90.03 -25.25 -53.43
CA ALA A 1012 88.76 -25.13 -54.14
C ALA A 1012 88.08 -26.48 -54.36
N SER A 1013 88.84 -27.52 -54.71
CA SER A 1013 88.31 -28.86 -54.91
C SER A 1013 87.77 -29.48 -53.62
N PHE A 1014 88.47 -29.29 -52.49
CA PHE A 1014 88.01 -29.77 -51.17
C PHE A 1014 86.76 -29.02 -50.71
N TYR A 1015 86.76 -27.70 -50.83
CA TYR A 1015 85.65 -26.86 -50.39
C TYR A 1015 84.38 -27.04 -51.24
N ALA A 1016 84.54 -27.43 -52.52
CA ALA A 1016 83.44 -27.79 -53.43
C ALA A 1016 82.96 -29.24 -53.29
N SER A 1017 83.64 -30.07 -52.51
CA SER A 1017 83.25 -31.47 -52.30
C SER A 1017 81.83 -31.60 -51.74
N ILE A 1018 81.16 -32.71 -52.02
CA ILE A 1018 79.80 -32.95 -51.52
C ILE A 1018 79.77 -33.08 -49.98
N GLU A 1019 80.83 -33.62 -49.38
CA GLU A 1019 81.00 -33.74 -47.93
C GLU A 1019 81.03 -32.36 -47.27
N SER A 1020 81.87 -31.44 -47.76
CA SER A 1020 81.95 -30.06 -47.23
C SER A 1020 80.62 -29.32 -47.40
N ARG A 1021 79.95 -29.46 -48.56
CA ARG A 1021 78.66 -28.79 -48.80
C ARG A 1021 77.57 -29.31 -47.87
N ARG A 1022 77.50 -30.62 -47.63
CA ARG A 1022 76.55 -31.22 -46.68
C ARG A 1022 76.75 -30.69 -45.25
N ASP A 1023 77.99 -30.60 -44.78
CA ASP A 1023 78.30 -30.02 -43.46
C ASP A 1023 77.83 -28.55 -43.35
N ARG A 1024 78.12 -27.73 -44.35
CA ARG A 1024 77.71 -26.30 -44.37
C ARG A 1024 76.20 -26.13 -44.38
N VAL A 1025 75.48 -26.92 -45.19
CA VAL A 1025 74.01 -26.95 -45.18
C VAL A 1025 73.48 -27.24 -43.77
N ASN A 1026 74.00 -28.29 -43.12
CA ASN A 1026 73.55 -28.67 -41.78
C ASN A 1026 73.81 -27.58 -40.73
N ARG A 1027 74.99 -26.94 -40.77
CA ARG A 1027 75.31 -25.84 -39.87
C ARG A 1027 74.37 -24.65 -40.04
N LEU A 1028 74.02 -24.29 -41.28
CA LEU A 1028 73.08 -23.20 -41.56
C LEU A 1028 71.66 -23.53 -41.08
N TYR A 1029 71.21 -24.76 -41.30
CA TYR A 1029 69.91 -25.23 -40.81
C TYR A 1029 69.80 -25.19 -39.29
N LEU A 1030 70.79 -25.71 -38.58
CA LEU A 1030 70.81 -25.69 -37.11
C LEU A 1030 70.88 -24.27 -36.57
N ARG A 1031 71.70 -23.40 -37.17
CA ARG A 1031 71.85 -22.00 -36.73
C ARG A 1031 70.58 -21.18 -36.94
N ILE A 1032 69.91 -21.35 -38.09
CA ILE A 1032 68.79 -20.50 -38.48
C ILE A 1032 67.47 -21.10 -38.01
N LEU A 1033 67.23 -22.38 -38.30
CA LEU A 1033 65.96 -23.06 -38.02
C LEU A 1033 65.98 -23.90 -36.73
N GLY A 1034 67.14 -24.07 -36.08
CA GLY A 1034 67.24 -24.79 -34.80
C GLY A 1034 67.11 -26.32 -34.94
N ARG A 1035 67.12 -26.84 -36.18
CA ARG A 1035 67.01 -28.27 -36.50
C ARG A 1035 67.88 -28.61 -37.71
N GLY A 1036 68.18 -29.90 -37.91
CA GLY A 1036 68.84 -30.36 -39.14
C GLY A 1036 67.89 -30.35 -40.35
N PRO A 1037 68.44 -30.40 -41.59
CA PRO A 1037 67.63 -30.53 -42.79
C PRO A 1037 66.87 -31.86 -42.82
N ASP A 1038 65.69 -31.87 -43.44
CA ASP A 1038 64.92 -33.10 -43.66
C ASP A 1038 65.71 -34.10 -44.53
N PRO A 1039 65.44 -35.43 -44.44
CA PRO A 1039 66.24 -36.45 -45.12
C PRO A 1039 66.44 -36.23 -46.62
N GLY A 1040 65.47 -35.65 -47.33
CA GLY A 1040 65.60 -35.27 -48.75
C GLY A 1040 66.22 -33.89 -49.01
N GLY A 1041 66.25 -33.02 -48.00
CA GLY A 1041 66.82 -31.66 -48.08
C GLY A 1041 68.35 -31.65 -48.06
N TRP A 1042 68.97 -32.65 -47.42
CA TRP A 1042 70.43 -32.79 -47.34
C TRP A 1042 71.10 -32.80 -48.73
N ASP A 1043 70.63 -33.66 -49.62
CA ASP A 1043 71.25 -33.85 -50.93
C ASP A 1043 70.86 -32.78 -51.93
N TYR A 1044 69.61 -32.31 -51.85
CA TYR A 1044 69.13 -31.21 -52.69
C TYR A 1044 69.93 -29.93 -52.43
N TRP A 1045 70.00 -29.47 -51.18
CA TRP A 1045 70.71 -28.23 -50.86
C TRP A 1045 72.21 -28.35 -50.99
N ALA A 1046 72.80 -29.51 -50.65
CA ALA A 1046 74.22 -29.73 -50.91
C ALA A 1046 74.52 -29.65 -52.41
N GLY A 1047 73.64 -30.17 -53.27
CA GLY A 1047 73.70 -30.01 -54.73
C GLY A 1047 73.65 -28.55 -55.17
N GLN A 1048 72.64 -27.80 -54.69
CA GLN A 1048 72.44 -26.39 -55.05
C GLN A 1048 73.55 -25.46 -54.57
N LEU A 1049 74.22 -25.79 -53.46
CA LEU A 1049 75.26 -24.94 -52.86
C LEU A 1049 76.43 -24.64 -53.82
N LEU A 1050 76.69 -25.50 -54.82
CA LEU A 1050 77.68 -25.25 -55.87
C LEU A 1050 77.36 -23.99 -56.70
N THR A 1051 76.07 -23.77 -56.96
CA THR A 1051 75.57 -22.69 -57.82
C THR A 1051 75.08 -21.50 -57.02
N THR A 1052 74.43 -21.73 -55.87
CA THR A 1052 73.77 -20.68 -55.09
C THR A 1052 74.67 -20.06 -54.02
N GLY A 1053 75.55 -20.85 -53.42
CA GLY A 1053 76.39 -20.46 -52.29
C GLY A 1053 75.68 -20.35 -50.93
N ASP A 1054 76.49 -20.26 -49.87
CA ASP A 1054 76.14 -20.31 -48.45
C ASP A 1054 75.26 -19.10 -48.04
N VAL A 1055 75.58 -17.92 -48.57
CA VAL A 1055 74.84 -16.68 -48.29
C VAL A 1055 73.41 -16.76 -48.81
N ALA A 1056 73.22 -17.27 -50.03
CA ALA A 1056 71.89 -17.42 -50.62
C ALA A 1056 71.04 -18.44 -49.84
N LEU A 1057 71.63 -19.54 -49.37
CA LEU A 1057 70.93 -20.50 -48.53
C LEU A 1057 70.52 -19.88 -47.18
N ALA A 1058 71.40 -19.10 -46.54
CA ALA A 1058 71.06 -18.41 -45.30
C ALA A 1058 69.90 -17.43 -45.47
N VAL A 1059 69.89 -16.67 -46.56
CA VAL A 1059 68.79 -15.79 -46.96
C VAL A 1059 67.49 -16.57 -47.13
N LEU A 1060 67.55 -17.74 -47.79
CA LEU A 1060 66.38 -18.57 -48.03
C LEU A 1060 65.79 -19.14 -46.74
N LEU A 1061 66.63 -19.67 -45.86
CA LEU A 1061 66.21 -20.25 -44.59
C LEU A 1061 65.63 -19.19 -43.65
N ALA A 1062 66.27 -18.03 -43.53
CA ALA A 1062 65.76 -16.94 -42.70
C ALA A 1062 64.51 -16.28 -43.30
N GLY A 1063 64.35 -16.28 -44.62
CA GLY A 1063 63.17 -15.76 -45.31
C GLY A 1063 61.96 -16.70 -45.30
N SER A 1064 62.12 -17.92 -44.80
CA SER A 1064 61.10 -18.98 -44.83
C SER A 1064 59.91 -18.72 -43.89
N ASP A 1065 58.77 -19.35 -44.19
CA ASP A 1065 57.59 -19.35 -43.31
C ASP A 1065 57.86 -19.97 -41.96
N GLU A 1066 58.72 -20.99 -41.92
CA GLU A 1066 59.09 -21.68 -40.71
C GLU A 1066 59.82 -20.74 -39.74
N TYR A 1067 60.85 -20.03 -40.23
CA TYR A 1067 61.60 -19.08 -39.40
C TYR A 1067 60.71 -17.90 -38.96
N TYR A 1068 59.85 -17.40 -39.85
CA TYR A 1068 58.87 -16.36 -39.51
C TYR A 1068 57.92 -16.82 -38.42
N THR A 1069 57.29 -17.98 -38.57
CA THR A 1069 56.30 -18.48 -37.61
C THR A 1069 56.91 -18.70 -36.22
N ARG A 1070 58.13 -19.25 -36.17
CA ARG A 1070 58.83 -19.45 -34.90
C ARG A 1070 59.11 -18.13 -34.19
N THR A 1071 59.73 -17.18 -34.88
CA THR A 1071 60.15 -15.91 -34.29
C THR A 1071 58.99 -14.93 -34.05
N ALA A 1072 57.96 -14.94 -34.91
CA ALA A 1072 56.74 -14.16 -34.75
C ALA A 1072 55.92 -14.59 -33.52
N ASN A 1073 56.08 -15.83 -33.06
CA ASN A 1073 55.44 -16.36 -31.85
C ASN A 1073 56.34 -16.29 -30.60
N GLY A 1074 57.53 -15.67 -30.71
CA GLY A 1074 58.43 -15.45 -29.58
C GLY A 1074 59.29 -16.65 -29.19
N GLY A 1075 59.52 -17.60 -30.11
CA GLY A 1075 60.40 -18.75 -29.93
C GLY A 1075 61.71 -18.68 -30.72
#